data_AF-A0A4R2RAM6-F1
#
_entry.id   AF-A0A4R2RAM6-F1
#
_cell.length_a   1.000
_cell.length_b   1.000
_cell.length_c   1.000
_cell.angle_alpha   90.00
_cell.angle_beta   90.00
_cell.angle_gamma   90.00
#
_symmetry.space_group_name_H-M   'P 1'
#
loop_
_entity.id
_entity.type
_entity.pdbx_description
1 polymer ?
#
loop_
_entity_poly.entity_id
_entity_poly.type
_entity_poly.pdbx_seq_one_letter_code
_entity_poly.pdbx_strand_id
1 'polypeptide(L)'
;MQFTILTKPDHDKTEVRKRFVDGVEDKDHFKFSSEWWPSKLTLDLSELYHIYRRPGEVIPGLIDNPRAILAFGHPEKSGVCSHKAEGWSCAPADILVLDGDGIDYPDGYSDATLIADPHSTIEAVLASIGLAGIRCMVVLSSKAGMAGKFRAHIFVELAKHYRLEDLNALLKEWSKELPWVDPIMSAAHTLTSCRPWLEHEHLPERVFLFDGMCPTLDTPEARGMVELLKMPSRGKPGQVYRLNEDRIRNDEWVTRECWNFVLNCKRRHMTEDETIEALRAEFARIPAPRSAWKKMRKPMKDAVTGERLDEELGDARRMYRDMHGGKAKTYGEPAYQEPTTTLDDATREMRKAVLSQVDREGVFLNKVSLGVGKTHEIVDYATRDDRKVLILAPNHERCVEIVERLEAARHKRMDELMDAYGAMSVIENDGWVFRPWETWKGRSADGMCDRLDVVNEALRAGVSLFKDVCGFPIGDNDAGPRCPHFSRCAYARQVMEFWRNNWVVPVQMISHLSRLAGEADLIIIDEGCVDELARQKSVNLEELMAPRSDRLNELSRRAYRDLMDGERRMTREEIEEALSLDLELRHVPEVTPDMPDDEIVERCAPGDFRPGCVSIWKGLLAEMDGGCNYIHVFYFEEEVDRKKVGRWVAEVSWRVEPKLLSQVETVLLFDATPNITALRAHFPELEVAEFEAPAQNTHVVQCYDTSGSRASILNPFDKSKDLKKWTQAEAGYKKKREQVAALLRAQPGYTVAVVPKDYREAMEAEHTFERVVFAHYGKVQGQDRWEFPDGTKLHGAEIDNLFLIGRYAPMPYVMESEARKHHCDEDAVTKMGGWYREVPVELADGVAGVMPVHDDPRVDAVFKAVWRDTQMQAFGRGRSVRRESRLRVFILHNMPLEVSVAEVVPASVMMRRVGDVTLLSEVEVDRVFGFGGRNTREVKKRCVVTHKYWREEGQKRPYECAVADGADVDRAMRDVGAVRWEAVR
;
A
#
# COMPACT_ATOMS: atom_id res chain seq x y z
N MET A 1 51.24 -8.18 -19.90
CA MET A 1 49.78 -8.27 -19.67
C MET A 1 49.16 -9.09 -20.79
N GLN A 2 47.97 -9.68 -20.63
CA GLN A 2 47.26 -10.41 -21.70
C GLN A 2 45.76 -10.08 -21.65
N PHE A 3 45.14 -9.83 -22.81
CA PHE A 3 43.71 -9.57 -23.07
C PHE A 3 43.39 -10.15 -24.46
N THR A 4 42.14 -10.60 -24.68
CA THR A 4 41.62 -11.06 -25.99
C THR A 4 40.31 -10.32 -26.30
N ILE A 5 40.08 -9.95 -27.56
CA ILE A 5 39.02 -9.04 -27.96
C ILE A 5 38.17 -9.56 -29.10
N LEU A 6 36.87 -9.20 -29.06
CA LEU A 6 35.86 -9.58 -30.05
C LEU A 6 34.92 -8.40 -30.32
N THR A 7 34.67 -8.11 -31.59
CA THR A 7 33.77 -7.04 -32.07
C THR A 7 32.47 -7.62 -32.65
N LYS A 8 31.40 -6.81 -32.66
CA LYS A 8 30.11 -7.14 -33.28
C LYS A 8 29.84 -6.21 -34.47
N PRO A 9 29.43 -6.70 -35.66
CA PRO A 9 29.02 -5.83 -36.73
C PRO A 9 27.55 -5.39 -36.59
N ASP A 10 27.25 -4.25 -37.21
CA ASP A 10 26.01 -3.46 -37.13
C ASP A 10 24.74 -4.23 -37.57
N HIS A 11 23.60 -3.98 -36.93
CA HIS A 11 22.39 -4.81 -37.04
C HIS A 11 21.53 -4.59 -38.31
N ASP A 12 21.79 -3.56 -39.11
CA ASP A 12 20.86 -3.14 -40.19
C ASP A 12 21.36 -3.38 -41.63
N LYS A 13 22.48 -4.08 -41.85
CA LYS A 13 22.93 -4.46 -43.21
C LYS A 13 23.42 -5.91 -43.27
N THR A 14 22.72 -6.76 -44.01
CA THR A 14 23.01 -8.20 -44.14
C THR A 14 24.06 -8.55 -45.20
N GLU A 15 24.65 -7.56 -45.90
CA GLU A 15 25.78 -7.75 -46.82
C GLU A 15 26.81 -6.64 -46.66
N VAL A 16 28.08 -7.02 -46.48
CA VAL A 16 29.22 -6.09 -46.53
C VAL A 16 29.99 -6.39 -47.82
N ARG A 17 30.11 -5.40 -48.71
CA ARG A 17 30.96 -5.50 -49.90
C ARG A 17 32.37 -5.04 -49.56
N LYS A 18 33.35 -5.91 -49.79
CA LYS A 18 34.76 -5.61 -49.56
C LYS A 18 35.28 -4.77 -50.75
N ARG A 19 35.72 -3.54 -50.48
CA ARG A 19 36.53 -2.74 -51.42
C ARG A 19 37.96 -2.73 -50.94
N PHE A 20 38.88 -3.07 -51.83
CA PHE A 20 40.31 -2.88 -51.59
C PHE A 20 40.70 -1.42 -51.84
N VAL A 21 41.87 -1.01 -51.33
CA VAL A 21 42.35 0.37 -51.32
C VAL A 21 42.56 0.94 -52.74
N ASP A 22 42.65 0.09 -53.76
CA ASP A 22 42.74 0.43 -55.19
C ASP A 22 41.39 0.49 -55.93
N GLY A 23 40.27 0.23 -55.24
CA GLY A 23 38.92 0.50 -55.72
C GLY A 23 38.23 -0.62 -56.51
N VAL A 24 38.85 -1.80 -56.64
CA VAL A 24 38.20 -2.95 -57.31
C VAL A 24 37.33 -3.73 -56.30
N GLU A 25 36.10 -4.05 -56.70
CA GLU A 25 35.14 -4.83 -55.91
C GLU A 25 35.22 -6.32 -56.26
N ASP A 26 35.33 -7.16 -55.22
CA ASP A 26 35.29 -8.62 -55.33
C ASP A 26 33.85 -9.11 -55.59
N LYS A 27 33.70 -10.14 -56.44
CA LYS A 27 32.38 -10.63 -56.90
C LYS A 27 31.81 -11.76 -56.05
N ASP A 28 32.58 -12.34 -55.15
CA ASP A 28 32.08 -13.37 -54.24
C ASP A 28 31.62 -12.76 -52.91
N HIS A 29 30.31 -12.84 -52.67
CA HIS A 29 29.65 -12.29 -51.47
C HIS A 29 29.94 -13.16 -50.24
N PHE A 30 30.57 -12.57 -49.22
CA PHE A 30 30.68 -13.21 -47.91
C PHE A 30 29.45 -12.85 -47.06
N LYS A 31 28.57 -13.83 -46.82
CA LYS A 31 27.45 -13.71 -45.88
C LYS A 31 27.91 -14.16 -44.49
N PHE A 32 27.94 -13.27 -43.51
CA PHE A 32 27.98 -13.69 -42.12
C PHE A 32 26.66 -14.38 -41.77
N SER A 33 26.70 -15.59 -41.19
CA SER A 33 25.50 -16.17 -40.59
C SER A 33 25.13 -15.32 -39.38
N SER A 34 23.92 -14.77 -39.38
CA SER A 34 23.38 -13.99 -38.26
C SER A 34 22.95 -14.86 -37.07
N GLU A 35 23.41 -16.11 -37.02
CA GLU A 35 23.08 -17.06 -35.96
C GLU A 35 24.32 -17.32 -35.10
N TRP A 36 24.44 -16.58 -33.99
CA TRP A 36 25.21 -17.08 -32.86
C TRP A 36 24.38 -18.17 -32.18
N TRP A 37 24.83 -19.40 -32.30
CA TRP A 37 24.30 -20.54 -31.57
C TRP A 37 24.97 -20.60 -30.19
N PRO A 38 24.23 -20.53 -29.08
CA PRO A 38 24.70 -21.11 -27.84
C PRO A 38 24.46 -22.62 -27.97
N SER A 39 25.26 -23.30 -28.78
CA SER A 39 25.33 -24.75 -28.65
C SER A 39 26.06 -25.03 -27.34
N LYS A 40 25.33 -25.53 -26.34
CA LYS A 40 25.90 -26.55 -25.46
C LYS A 40 26.38 -27.67 -26.37
N LEU A 41 27.62 -27.60 -26.84
CA LEU A 41 28.33 -28.78 -27.29
C LEU A 41 28.81 -29.45 -26.01
N THR A 42 28.14 -30.53 -25.60
CA THR A 42 28.80 -31.52 -24.75
C THR A 42 29.77 -32.26 -25.67
N LEU A 43 30.99 -31.77 -25.80
CA LEU A 43 32.06 -32.50 -26.46
C LEU A 43 32.51 -33.61 -25.53
N ASP A 44 32.41 -34.85 -25.99
CA ASP A 44 33.18 -35.96 -25.43
C ASP A 44 34.67 -35.62 -25.59
N LEU A 45 35.42 -35.66 -24.47
CA LEU A 45 36.84 -35.31 -24.41
C LEU A 45 37.72 -36.20 -25.31
N SER A 46 37.20 -37.31 -25.82
CA SER A 46 37.88 -38.17 -26.79
C SER A 46 37.92 -37.59 -28.21
N GLU A 47 37.01 -36.70 -28.61
CA GLU A 47 37.02 -36.08 -29.95
C GLU A 47 37.92 -34.85 -30.05
N LEU A 48 38.28 -34.24 -28.91
CA LEU A 48 39.31 -33.19 -28.84
C LEU A 48 40.74 -33.73 -28.99
N TYR A 49 40.92 -35.05 -28.91
CA TYR A 49 42.22 -35.71 -28.97
C TYR A 49 42.81 -35.79 -30.40
N HIS A 50 42.04 -35.44 -31.44
CA HIS A 50 42.47 -35.59 -32.84
C HIS A 50 42.89 -34.29 -33.56
N ILE A 51 42.72 -33.11 -32.97
CA ILE A 51 43.03 -31.84 -33.65
C ILE A 51 44.47 -31.35 -33.39
N TYR A 52 45.16 -31.87 -32.38
CA TYR A 52 46.56 -31.48 -32.12
C TYR A 52 47.48 -32.67 -31.84
N ARG A 53 47.93 -33.33 -32.92
CA ARG A 53 49.36 -33.63 -33.06
C ARG A 53 49.78 -33.98 -34.48
N ARG A 54 50.77 -33.23 -34.98
CA ARG A 54 52.02 -33.84 -35.45
C ARG A 54 53.21 -33.12 -34.81
N PRO A 55 54.35 -33.81 -34.68
CA PRO A 55 55.14 -33.86 -33.47
C PRO A 55 56.47 -33.11 -33.59
N GLY A 56 57.00 -32.70 -32.43
CA GLY A 56 58.39 -32.26 -32.32
C GLY A 56 58.56 -30.74 -32.27
N GLU A 57 57.97 -30.10 -31.26
CA GLU A 57 58.57 -28.96 -30.57
C GLU A 57 57.78 -28.76 -29.27
N VAL A 58 58.46 -28.99 -28.15
CA VAL A 58 57.96 -28.57 -26.84
C VAL A 58 58.36 -27.11 -26.74
N ILE A 59 57.39 -26.18 -26.65
CA ILE A 59 57.66 -24.86 -26.06
C ILE A 59 57.32 -25.00 -24.58
N PRO A 60 58.31 -25.09 -23.67
CA PRO A 60 58.04 -25.11 -22.24
C PRO A 60 57.62 -23.72 -21.80
N GLY A 61 56.44 -23.60 -21.17
CA GLY A 61 56.03 -22.37 -20.51
C GLY A 61 54.54 -22.02 -20.54
N LEU A 62 53.67 -22.83 -21.16
CA LEU A 62 52.27 -22.45 -21.39
C LEU A 62 51.24 -23.41 -20.81
N ILE A 63 51.56 -24.04 -19.68
CA ILE A 63 50.56 -24.68 -18.82
C ILE A 63 50.97 -24.42 -17.38
N ASP A 64 50.61 -23.25 -16.86
CA ASP A 64 50.39 -23.04 -15.43
C ASP A 64 49.60 -21.72 -15.28
N ASN A 65 48.43 -21.80 -14.64
CA ASN A 65 47.54 -20.69 -14.24
C ASN A 65 46.59 -20.10 -15.32
N PRO A 66 45.35 -20.58 -15.45
CA PRO A 66 44.29 -19.81 -16.09
C PRO A 66 43.81 -18.71 -15.11
N ARG A 67 43.95 -17.43 -15.46
CA ARG A 67 43.65 -16.27 -14.59
C ARG A 67 42.63 -15.25 -15.17
N ALA A 68 41.56 -15.70 -15.87
CA ALA A 68 40.29 -14.95 -16.04
C ALA A 68 39.25 -15.67 -16.96
N ILE A 69 37.95 -15.42 -16.71
CA ILE A 69 36.77 -15.72 -17.58
C ILE A 69 36.13 -14.43 -18.07
N LEU A 70 35.62 -14.45 -19.31
CA LEU A 70 34.59 -13.54 -19.81
C LEU A 70 33.32 -14.32 -20.17
N ALA A 71 32.16 -13.85 -19.70
CA ALA A 71 30.84 -14.41 -20.01
C ALA A 71 30.03 -13.45 -20.88
N PHE A 72 29.30 -13.99 -21.86
CA PHE A 72 28.45 -13.22 -22.77
C PHE A 72 26.99 -13.25 -22.35
N GLY A 73 26.41 -12.08 -22.11
CA GLY A 73 24.97 -11.89 -21.93
C GLY A 73 24.66 -10.46 -21.51
N HIS A 74 23.52 -9.92 -21.97
CA HIS A 74 22.94 -8.74 -21.33
C HIS A 74 22.66 -9.10 -19.86
N PRO A 75 23.01 -8.28 -18.85
CA PRO A 75 22.71 -8.59 -17.45
C PRO A 75 21.21 -8.76 -17.17
N GLU A 76 20.34 -8.37 -18.11
CA GLU A 76 18.88 -8.44 -17.98
C GLU A 76 18.23 -9.79 -18.36
N LYS A 77 18.99 -10.86 -18.64
CA LYS A 77 18.39 -12.17 -18.97
C LYS A 77 18.97 -13.35 -18.19
N SER A 78 18.40 -13.54 -16.99
CA SER A 78 18.17 -14.81 -16.29
C SER A 78 18.94 -16.03 -16.82
N GLY A 79 20.15 -16.24 -16.30
CA GLY A 79 20.97 -17.41 -16.58
C GLY A 79 21.98 -17.72 -15.48
N VAL A 80 21.65 -17.44 -14.22
CA VAL A 80 22.54 -17.66 -13.06
C VAL A 80 22.01 -18.83 -12.24
N CYS A 81 22.83 -19.88 -12.06
CA CYS A 81 22.52 -21.03 -11.21
C CYS A 81 22.73 -20.66 -9.74
N SER A 82 21.74 -20.93 -8.89
CA SER A 82 21.84 -20.80 -7.43
C SER A 82 22.54 -22.02 -6.82
N HIS A 83 23.59 -21.81 -6.02
CA HIS A 83 24.16 -22.82 -5.13
C HIS A 83 24.29 -22.28 -3.70
N LYS A 84 24.05 -23.13 -2.70
CA LYS A 84 24.15 -22.82 -1.26
C LYS A 84 25.62 -22.53 -0.88
N ALA A 85 25.84 -21.63 0.07
CA ALA A 85 27.14 -21.02 0.42
C ALA A 85 28.15 -21.95 1.13
N GLU A 86 27.83 -23.22 1.33
CA GLU A 86 28.68 -24.15 2.07
C GLU A 86 29.73 -24.78 1.14
N GLY A 87 30.91 -24.13 0.98
CA GLY A 87 32.06 -24.73 0.30
C GLY A 87 33.10 -23.81 -0.34
N TRP A 88 33.27 -22.57 0.14
CA TRP A 88 34.08 -21.55 -0.54
C TRP A 88 35.45 -21.39 0.18
N SER A 89 36.56 -21.35 -0.57
CA SER A 89 37.93 -21.34 0.00
C SER A 89 38.63 -19.98 0.01
N CYS A 90 38.02 -18.91 -0.49
CA CYS A 90 38.55 -17.55 -0.40
C CYS A 90 37.45 -16.52 -0.11
N ALA A 91 37.81 -15.44 0.57
CA ALA A 91 36.88 -14.37 0.92
C ALA A 91 36.38 -13.62 -0.34
N PRO A 92 35.10 -13.19 -0.37
CA PRO A 92 34.58 -12.31 -1.41
C PRO A 92 35.46 -11.06 -1.59
N ALA A 93 35.57 -10.56 -2.82
CA ALA A 93 36.12 -9.24 -3.11
C ALA A 93 35.03 -8.38 -3.76
N ASP A 94 34.91 -7.12 -3.35
CA ASP A 94 33.99 -6.18 -3.98
C ASP A 94 34.50 -5.80 -5.37
N ILE A 95 33.61 -5.71 -6.35
CA ILE A 95 33.96 -5.28 -7.71
C ILE A 95 33.21 -3.98 -8.03
N LEU A 96 33.97 -2.94 -8.37
CA LEU A 96 33.47 -1.66 -8.83
C LEU A 96 33.23 -1.70 -10.34
N VAL A 97 32.05 -1.33 -10.81
CA VAL A 97 31.76 -1.24 -12.25
C VAL A 97 31.80 0.22 -12.68
N LEU A 98 32.72 0.55 -13.59
CA LEU A 98 32.86 1.85 -14.21
C LEU A 98 32.30 1.76 -15.63
N ASP A 99 31.36 2.62 -16.02
CA ASP A 99 31.07 2.78 -17.44
C ASP A 99 31.96 3.88 -18.01
N GLY A 100 32.86 3.48 -18.90
CA GLY A 100 33.67 4.39 -19.67
C GLY A 100 32.96 4.70 -20.97
N ASP A 101 32.15 5.75 -21.01
CA ASP A 101 31.58 6.27 -22.27
C ASP A 101 32.38 7.49 -22.73
N GLY A 102 32.89 7.41 -23.96
CA GLY A 102 33.49 8.56 -24.62
C GLY A 102 34.96 8.83 -24.28
N ILE A 103 35.69 7.82 -23.79
CA ILE A 103 37.13 7.91 -23.50
C ILE A 103 37.90 8.13 -24.80
N ASP A 104 38.74 9.16 -24.87
CA ASP A 104 39.59 9.39 -26.04
C ASP A 104 40.68 8.33 -26.11
N TYR A 105 40.99 7.88 -27.33
CA TYR A 105 42.14 6.99 -27.51
C TYR A 105 43.44 7.76 -27.20
N PRO A 106 44.41 7.14 -26.52
CA PRO A 106 45.75 7.71 -26.37
C PRO A 106 46.37 8.01 -27.75
N ASP A 107 47.25 9.00 -27.82
CA ASP A 107 47.90 9.42 -29.08
C ASP A 107 48.49 8.21 -29.84
N GLY A 108 48.07 8.05 -31.10
CA GLY A 108 48.46 6.95 -31.97
C GLY A 108 47.56 5.72 -31.94
N TYR A 109 46.57 5.67 -31.03
CA TYR A 109 45.54 4.63 -30.98
C TYR A 109 44.20 5.15 -31.53
N SER A 110 43.35 4.25 -32.02
CA SER A 110 42.05 4.55 -32.64
C SER A 110 41.14 3.33 -32.62
N ASP A 111 39.89 3.47 -33.09
CA ASP A 111 39.00 2.33 -33.35
C ASP A 111 39.68 1.29 -34.29
N ALA A 112 40.49 1.75 -35.24
CA ALA A 112 41.22 0.86 -36.16
C ALA A 112 42.32 0.07 -35.43
N THR A 113 43.03 0.67 -34.48
CA THR A 113 44.01 -0.06 -33.66
C THR A 113 43.34 -0.92 -32.60
N LEU A 114 42.18 -0.53 -32.07
CA LEU A 114 41.38 -1.40 -31.21
C LEU A 114 40.94 -2.64 -31.99
N ILE A 115 40.61 -2.55 -33.28
CA ILE A 115 40.29 -3.76 -34.05
C ILE A 115 41.54 -4.61 -34.34
N ALA A 116 42.67 -3.95 -34.64
CA ALA A 116 43.90 -4.62 -35.09
C ALA A 116 44.77 -5.20 -33.96
N ASP A 117 44.96 -4.44 -32.89
CA ASP A 117 45.66 -4.83 -31.66
C ASP A 117 44.92 -4.29 -30.43
N PRO A 118 43.79 -4.91 -30.11
CA PRO A 118 42.98 -4.44 -29.00
C PRO A 118 43.59 -4.68 -27.63
N HIS A 119 44.54 -5.63 -27.51
CA HIS A 119 45.24 -5.90 -26.26
C HIS A 119 46.01 -4.64 -25.84
N SER A 120 46.93 -4.20 -26.69
CA SER A 120 47.73 -3.00 -26.46
C SER A 120 46.88 -1.74 -26.44
N THR A 121 45.81 -1.68 -27.22
CA THR A 121 44.90 -0.51 -27.24
C THR A 121 44.14 -0.38 -25.92
N ILE A 122 43.56 -1.47 -25.38
CA ILE A 122 42.90 -1.45 -24.08
C ILE A 122 43.92 -1.16 -22.98
N GLU A 123 45.11 -1.75 -23.04
CA GLU A 123 46.18 -1.46 -22.06
C GLU A 123 46.58 0.01 -22.06
N ALA A 124 46.76 0.60 -23.25
CA ALA A 124 47.08 2.02 -23.41
C ALA A 124 45.93 2.92 -22.93
N VAL A 125 44.68 2.56 -23.21
CA VAL A 125 43.51 3.28 -22.71
C VAL A 125 43.42 3.21 -21.18
N LEU A 126 43.51 2.01 -20.60
CA LEU A 126 43.53 1.81 -19.15
C LEU A 126 44.69 2.57 -18.49
N ALA A 127 45.87 2.59 -19.12
CA ALA A 127 47.01 3.36 -18.64
C ALA A 127 46.76 4.87 -18.70
N SER A 128 46.16 5.38 -19.79
CA SER A 128 45.83 6.81 -19.94
C SER A 128 44.81 7.31 -18.92
N ILE A 129 43.98 6.41 -18.40
CA ILE A 129 42.99 6.71 -17.36
C ILE A 129 43.43 6.27 -15.95
N GLY A 130 44.71 5.94 -15.76
CA GLY A 130 45.28 5.65 -14.44
C GLY A 130 44.96 4.27 -13.86
N LEU A 131 44.42 3.35 -14.67
CA LEU A 131 44.07 1.98 -14.27
C LEU A 131 45.14 0.93 -14.63
N ALA A 132 46.33 1.36 -15.06
CA ALA A 132 47.44 0.45 -15.36
C ALA A 132 47.85 -0.38 -14.12
N GLY A 133 47.93 -1.70 -14.29
CA GLY A 133 48.36 -2.61 -13.23
C GLY A 133 47.28 -2.98 -12.20
N ILE A 134 46.07 -2.41 -12.32
CA ILE A 134 44.91 -2.81 -11.52
C ILE A 134 44.25 -4.04 -12.15
N ARG A 135 43.80 -4.99 -11.33
CA ARG A 135 43.02 -6.12 -11.81
C ARG A 135 41.62 -5.65 -12.20
N CYS A 136 41.35 -5.69 -13.49
CA CYS A 136 40.04 -5.36 -14.00
C CYS A 136 39.62 -6.30 -15.14
N MET A 137 38.30 -6.43 -15.32
CA MET A 137 37.68 -7.04 -16.48
C MET A 137 37.07 -5.92 -17.32
N VAL A 138 37.38 -5.86 -18.62
CA VAL A 138 36.84 -4.85 -19.52
C VAL A 138 35.85 -5.50 -20.49
N VAL A 139 34.62 -5.01 -20.48
CA VAL A 139 33.55 -5.46 -21.37
C VAL A 139 33.23 -4.32 -22.33
N LEU A 140 33.63 -4.45 -23.59
CA LEU A 140 33.34 -3.45 -24.61
C LEU A 140 31.82 -3.37 -24.86
N SER A 141 31.30 -2.15 -24.90
CA SER A 141 29.87 -1.93 -25.21
C SER A 141 29.56 -2.37 -26.63
N SER A 142 28.30 -2.73 -26.91
CA SER A 142 27.83 -3.05 -28.27
C SER A 142 28.03 -1.92 -29.30
N LYS A 143 28.34 -0.70 -28.84
CA LYS A 143 28.68 0.48 -29.66
C LYS A 143 30.17 0.81 -29.70
N ALA A 144 31.03 -0.01 -29.09
CA ALA A 144 32.48 0.20 -29.12
C ALA A 144 32.97 0.13 -30.57
N GLY A 145 33.64 1.21 -31.04
CA GLY A 145 34.32 1.19 -32.33
C GLY A 145 33.68 1.97 -33.50
N MET A 146 32.63 2.77 -33.31
CA MET A 146 31.97 3.47 -34.45
C MET A 146 31.83 4.99 -34.32
N ALA A 147 32.52 5.61 -33.37
CA ALA A 147 32.39 7.06 -33.13
C ALA A 147 33.70 7.78 -32.74
N GLY A 148 34.87 7.15 -32.93
CA GLY A 148 36.17 7.77 -32.64
C GLY A 148 36.53 7.84 -31.15
N LYS A 149 35.75 7.20 -30.28
CA LYS A 149 35.93 7.17 -28.83
C LYS A 149 35.75 5.75 -28.29
N PHE A 150 36.54 5.38 -27.29
CA PHE A 150 36.49 4.10 -26.60
C PHE A 150 35.28 4.03 -25.66
N ARG A 151 34.55 2.91 -25.69
CA ARG A 151 33.35 2.67 -24.86
C ARG A 151 33.36 1.29 -24.23
N ALA A 152 33.42 1.20 -22.90
CA ALA A 152 33.47 -0.09 -22.20
C ALA A 152 32.98 -0.03 -20.76
N HIS A 153 32.41 -1.13 -20.28
CA HIS A 153 32.20 -1.39 -18.86
C HIS A 153 33.46 -2.00 -18.26
N ILE A 154 34.11 -1.30 -17.33
CA ILE A 154 35.35 -1.71 -16.68
C ILE A 154 35.01 -2.14 -15.24
N PHE A 155 35.18 -3.42 -14.96
CA PHE A 155 34.95 -4.05 -13.67
C PHE A 155 36.27 -4.11 -12.92
N VAL A 156 36.44 -3.31 -11.88
CA VAL A 156 37.66 -3.17 -11.10
C VAL A 156 37.53 -3.94 -9.79
N GLU A 157 38.43 -4.88 -9.54
CA GLU A 157 38.49 -5.60 -8.25
C GLU A 157 39.02 -4.65 -7.16
N LEU A 158 38.27 -4.50 -6.07
CA LEU A 158 38.68 -3.71 -4.92
C LEU A 158 39.48 -4.57 -3.94
N ALA A 159 40.65 -4.09 -3.52
CA ALA A 159 41.54 -4.84 -2.64
C ALA A 159 41.01 -5.05 -1.20
N LYS A 160 39.94 -4.34 -0.82
CA LYS A 160 39.29 -4.37 0.50
C LYS A 160 37.79 -4.13 0.32
N HIS A 161 36.98 -4.57 1.28
CA HIS A 161 35.56 -4.24 1.30
C HIS A 161 35.33 -2.75 1.60
N TYR A 162 34.47 -2.09 0.83
CA TYR A 162 34.10 -0.69 1.03
C TYR A 162 32.63 -0.58 1.44
N ARG A 163 32.31 0.33 2.36
CA ARG A 163 30.91 0.67 2.62
C ARG A 163 30.36 1.44 1.42
N LEU A 164 29.06 1.28 1.18
CA LEU A 164 28.35 1.92 0.08
C LEU A 164 28.57 3.43 0.03
N GLU A 165 28.56 4.06 1.20
CA GLU A 165 28.74 5.51 1.39
C GLU A 165 30.15 5.96 1.00
N ASP A 166 31.18 5.20 1.39
CA ASP A 166 32.59 5.46 1.06
C ASP A 166 32.83 5.32 -0.45
N LEU A 167 32.22 4.30 -1.07
CA LEU A 167 32.32 4.06 -2.51
C LEU A 167 31.62 5.15 -3.31
N ASN A 168 30.44 5.60 -2.85
CA ASN A 168 29.71 6.71 -3.47
C ASN A 168 30.47 8.05 -3.32
N ALA A 169 31.10 8.29 -2.17
CA ALA A 169 31.95 9.47 -1.97
C ALA A 169 33.17 9.45 -2.90
N LEU A 170 33.83 8.29 -3.01
CA LEU A 170 34.96 8.07 -3.93
C LEU A 170 34.55 8.26 -5.39
N LEU A 171 33.42 7.69 -5.82
CA LEU A 171 32.89 7.86 -7.18
C LEU A 171 32.50 9.32 -7.47
N LYS A 172 31.97 10.04 -6.48
CA LYS A 172 31.64 11.47 -6.59
C LYS A 172 32.88 12.35 -6.66
N GLU A 173 33.98 11.93 -6.06
CA GLU A 173 35.29 12.59 -6.19
C GLU A 173 35.92 12.26 -7.56
N TRP A 174 35.93 11.00 -7.96
CA TRP A 174 36.47 10.53 -9.24
C TRP A 174 35.72 11.09 -10.44
N SER A 175 34.39 11.22 -10.39
CA SER A 175 33.61 11.85 -11.47
C SER A 175 33.92 13.33 -11.69
N LYS A 176 34.53 14.02 -10.69
CA LYS A 176 35.04 15.39 -10.88
C LYS A 176 36.38 15.41 -11.61
N GLU A 177 37.21 14.39 -11.41
CA GLU A 177 38.55 14.27 -12.01
C GLU A 177 38.54 13.50 -13.34
N LEU A 178 37.58 12.61 -13.52
CA LEU A 178 37.41 11.69 -14.65
C LEU A 178 36.01 11.88 -15.26
N PRO A 179 35.80 12.93 -16.07
CA PRO A 179 34.48 13.30 -16.59
C PRO A 179 33.86 12.28 -17.58
N TRP A 180 34.58 11.22 -17.93
CA TRP A 180 34.13 10.11 -18.77
C TRP A 180 33.56 8.92 -17.95
N VAL A 181 33.69 8.95 -16.63
CA VAL A 181 33.10 7.94 -15.73
C VAL A 181 31.66 8.35 -15.44
N ASP A 182 30.70 7.62 -16.01
CA ASP A 182 29.30 7.73 -15.61
C ASP A 182 28.98 6.57 -14.65
N PRO A 183 28.66 6.82 -13.38
CA PRO A 183 28.33 5.76 -12.43
C PRO A 183 26.97 5.15 -12.78
N ILE A 184 26.96 4.10 -13.62
CA ILE A 184 25.72 3.50 -14.15
C ILE A 184 25.01 2.57 -13.16
N MET A 185 25.65 2.16 -12.07
CA MET A 185 24.98 1.37 -11.03
C MET A 185 24.96 2.10 -9.71
N SER A 186 23.76 2.36 -9.18
CA SER A 186 23.56 2.57 -7.76
C SER A 186 24.31 1.46 -7.04
N ALA A 187 25.21 1.81 -6.12
CA ALA A 187 26.25 0.92 -5.59
C ALA A 187 25.76 -0.31 -4.78
N ALA A 188 24.49 -0.72 -4.93
CA ALA A 188 23.83 -1.83 -4.24
C ALA A 188 24.16 -3.24 -4.77
N HIS A 189 25.07 -3.40 -5.73
CA HIS A 189 25.38 -4.71 -6.33
C HIS A 189 26.80 -5.15 -5.98
N THR A 190 26.93 -6.04 -4.99
CA THR A 190 28.19 -6.74 -4.71
C THR A 190 28.36 -7.90 -5.68
N LEU A 191 29.28 -7.78 -6.64
CA LEU A 191 29.74 -8.92 -7.44
C LEU A 191 30.81 -9.66 -6.64
N THR A 192 30.70 -10.98 -6.51
CA THR A 192 31.72 -11.81 -5.86
C THR A 192 32.35 -12.76 -6.89
N SER A 193 33.68 -12.83 -6.95
CA SER A 193 34.40 -13.88 -7.68
C SER A 193 34.96 -14.92 -6.71
N CYS A 194 34.86 -16.21 -7.04
CA CYS A 194 35.41 -17.31 -6.24
C CYS A 194 35.96 -18.43 -7.12
N ARG A 195 37.01 -19.10 -6.65
CA ARG A 195 37.59 -20.30 -7.30
C ARG A 195 36.83 -21.56 -6.86
N PRO A 196 36.51 -22.49 -7.77
CA PRO A 196 35.91 -23.77 -7.38
C PRO A 196 36.92 -24.70 -6.70
N TRP A 197 36.43 -25.55 -5.80
CA TRP A 197 37.20 -26.39 -4.86
C TRP A 197 37.56 -27.80 -5.38
N LEU A 198 37.81 -27.99 -6.68
CA LEU A 198 38.18 -29.31 -7.22
C LEU A 198 39.61 -29.29 -7.77
N GLU A 199 40.51 -30.01 -7.11
CA GLU A 199 41.95 -30.11 -7.41
C GLU A 199 42.27 -30.70 -8.81
N HIS A 200 41.28 -31.04 -9.64
CA HIS A 200 41.46 -31.75 -10.91
C HIS A 200 40.73 -31.15 -12.12
N GLU A 201 40.19 -29.92 -12.04
CA GLU A 201 39.61 -29.26 -13.22
C GLU A 201 40.33 -27.93 -13.55
N HIS A 202 40.92 -27.84 -14.74
CA HIS A 202 41.47 -26.59 -15.29
C HIS A 202 40.35 -25.67 -15.84
N LEU A 203 39.33 -25.35 -15.03
CA LEU A 203 38.28 -24.40 -15.40
C LEU A 203 38.63 -22.97 -14.94
N PRO A 204 38.25 -21.93 -15.70
CA PRO A 204 38.57 -20.53 -15.34
C PRO A 204 37.62 -19.95 -14.26
N GLU A 205 37.98 -18.81 -13.63
CA GLU A 205 37.29 -18.14 -12.50
C GLU A 205 35.85 -17.67 -12.81
N ARG A 206 34.83 -17.99 -12.00
CA ARG A 206 33.44 -17.55 -12.22
C ARG A 206 33.09 -16.29 -11.41
N VAL A 207 32.40 -15.33 -12.04
CA VAL A 207 31.88 -14.10 -11.42
C VAL A 207 30.37 -14.24 -11.21
N PHE A 208 29.89 -13.98 -9.99
CA PHE A 208 28.48 -14.08 -9.62
C PHE A 208 27.88 -12.70 -9.33
N LEU A 209 26.70 -12.43 -9.87
CA LEU A 209 25.89 -11.23 -9.59
C LEU A 209 24.84 -11.59 -8.53
N PHE A 210 24.87 -10.93 -7.38
CA PHE A 210 23.80 -10.98 -6.40
C PHE A 210 22.93 -9.72 -6.51
N ASP A 211 21.62 -9.92 -6.55
CA ASP A 211 20.61 -8.86 -6.51
C ASP A 211 19.87 -9.01 -5.18
N GLY A 212 20.27 -8.24 -4.17
CA GLY A 212 19.73 -8.30 -2.81
C GLY A 212 20.24 -9.47 -1.94
N MET A 213 20.01 -9.33 -0.62
CA MET A 213 20.24 -10.42 0.33
C MET A 213 19.44 -11.65 -0.11
N CYS A 214 20.10 -12.81 -0.18
CA CYS A 214 19.45 -14.08 -0.42
C CYS A 214 18.89 -14.61 0.92
N PRO A 215 17.58 -14.57 1.19
CA PRO A 215 17.02 -15.51 2.15
C PRO A 215 16.95 -16.85 1.44
N THR A 216 17.77 -17.79 1.88
CA THR A 216 17.50 -19.21 1.67
C THR A 216 16.13 -19.52 2.28
N LEU A 217 15.10 -19.62 1.44
CA LEU A 217 13.77 -20.09 1.81
C LEU A 217 13.82 -21.62 2.02
N ASP A 218 14.33 -22.01 3.19
CA ASP A 218 13.96 -23.21 3.93
C ASP A 218 13.45 -22.76 5.33
N THR A 219 12.74 -21.64 5.40
CA THR A 219 12.22 -21.11 6.67
C THR A 219 10.89 -21.76 7.04
N PRO A 220 10.60 -21.92 8.35
CA PRO A 220 9.29 -22.32 8.88
C PRO A 220 8.10 -21.47 8.37
N GLU A 221 8.37 -20.30 7.79
CA GLU A 221 7.42 -19.33 7.25
C GLU A 221 6.63 -19.83 6.03
N ALA A 222 7.09 -20.88 5.34
CA ALA A 222 6.31 -21.49 4.25
C ALA A 222 5.15 -22.37 4.76
N ARG A 223 5.03 -22.63 6.08
CA ARG A 223 3.88 -23.37 6.65
C ARG A 223 2.63 -22.50 6.57
N GLY A 224 1.81 -22.75 5.55
CA GLY A 224 0.52 -22.08 5.34
C GLY A 224 0.44 -21.27 4.04
N MET A 225 1.56 -21.04 3.36
CA MET A 225 1.55 -20.42 2.03
C MET A 225 1.14 -21.44 0.96
N VAL A 226 0.32 -21.00 0.01
CA VAL A 226 -0.13 -21.81 -1.12
C VAL A 226 0.66 -21.47 -2.38
N GLU A 227 0.83 -22.44 -3.27
CA GLU A 227 1.49 -22.22 -4.56
C GLU A 227 0.58 -21.33 -5.42
N LEU A 228 0.98 -20.07 -5.62
CA LEU A 228 0.19 -19.15 -6.41
C LEU A 228 0.40 -19.40 -7.89
N LEU A 229 -0.66 -19.20 -8.66
CA LEU A 229 -0.60 -19.20 -10.12
C LEU A 229 0.15 -17.95 -10.58
N LYS A 230 1.48 -18.04 -10.66
CA LYS A 230 2.35 -16.96 -11.11
C LYS A 230 1.96 -16.53 -12.52
N MET A 231 1.60 -15.25 -12.67
CA MET A 231 1.49 -14.63 -13.99
C MET A 231 2.91 -14.41 -14.54
N PRO A 232 3.26 -14.96 -15.72
CA PRO A 232 4.59 -14.77 -16.28
C PRO A 232 4.77 -13.31 -16.71
N SER A 233 5.53 -12.54 -15.93
CA SER A 233 5.91 -11.17 -16.27
C SER A 233 7.17 -11.17 -17.14
N ARG A 234 7.02 -10.71 -18.39
CA ARG A 234 8.13 -10.15 -19.17
C ARG A 234 8.04 -8.62 -19.27
N GLY A 235 7.19 -7.99 -18.46
CA GLY A 235 7.05 -6.55 -18.32
C GLY A 235 7.62 -6.04 -17.01
N LYS A 236 7.82 -4.72 -16.91
CA LYS A 236 8.33 -4.00 -15.73
C LYS A 236 7.69 -4.52 -14.43
N PRO A 237 8.40 -4.48 -13.29
CA PRO A 237 7.80 -4.73 -11.97
C PRO A 237 6.47 -3.95 -11.84
N GLY A 238 5.37 -4.64 -11.49
CA GLY A 238 4.05 -4.04 -11.32
C GLY A 238 3.02 -4.24 -12.44
N GLN A 239 3.29 -5.02 -13.50
CA GLN A 239 2.26 -5.35 -14.51
C GLN A 239 1.62 -6.73 -14.31
N VAL A 240 0.35 -6.75 -13.90
CA VAL A 240 -0.52 -7.94 -13.77
C VAL A 240 -1.01 -8.40 -15.16
N TYR A 241 -0.65 -9.61 -15.61
CA TYR A 241 -1.06 -10.15 -16.92
C TYR A 241 -2.33 -11.02 -16.84
N ARG A 242 -3.43 -10.51 -17.41
CA ARG A 242 -4.76 -11.15 -17.40
C ARG A 242 -4.76 -12.62 -17.83
N LEU A 243 -5.34 -13.50 -17.02
CA LEU A 243 -5.84 -14.81 -17.46
C LEU A 243 -6.95 -14.55 -18.49
N ASN A 244 -6.71 -14.94 -19.75
CA ASN A 244 -7.77 -15.04 -20.74
C ASN A 244 -8.20 -16.51 -20.74
N GLU A 245 -9.39 -16.79 -20.26
CA GLU A 245 -10.03 -18.10 -20.44
C GLU A 245 -10.45 -18.35 -21.90
N ASP A 246 -10.25 -17.34 -22.76
CA ASP A 246 -10.81 -17.28 -24.09
C ASP A 246 -9.83 -17.40 -25.25
N ARG A 247 -10.41 -17.86 -26.35
CA ARG A 247 -9.99 -17.78 -27.75
C ARG A 247 -9.24 -16.49 -28.12
N ILE A 248 -8.24 -16.59 -28.99
CA ILE A 248 -7.41 -15.46 -29.52
C ILE A 248 -8.27 -14.57 -30.43
N ARG A 249 -8.11 -13.25 -30.37
CA ARG A 249 -9.11 -12.26 -30.83
C ARG A 249 -8.61 -11.19 -31.79
N ASN A 250 -7.30 -10.88 -31.90
CA ASN A 250 -6.80 -9.89 -32.88
C ASN A 250 -5.28 -9.95 -33.23
N ASP A 251 -4.93 -9.44 -34.41
CA ASP A 251 -3.63 -9.48 -35.10
C ASP A 251 -2.49 -8.70 -34.43
N GLU A 252 -2.80 -7.59 -33.76
CA GLU A 252 -1.78 -6.74 -33.11
C GLU A 252 -1.30 -7.30 -31.77
N TRP A 253 -2.05 -8.21 -31.15
CA TRP A 253 -1.79 -8.74 -29.79
C TRP A 253 -1.61 -10.26 -29.74
N VAL A 254 -1.47 -10.91 -30.91
CA VAL A 254 -1.43 -12.37 -31.04
C VAL A 254 -0.45 -13.02 -30.06
N THR A 255 0.74 -12.45 -29.87
CA THR A 255 1.75 -13.02 -28.96
C THR A 255 1.26 -13.05 -27.50
N ARG A 256 0.52 -12.03 -27.04
CA ARG A 256 -0.03 -11.96 -25.68
C ARG A 256 -1.20 -12.93 -25.51
N GLU A 257 -2.08 -13.00 -26.50
CA GLU A 257 -3.24 -13.88 -26.44
C GLU A 257 -2.89 -15.36 -26.64
N CYS A 258 -1.86 -15.67 -27.44
CA CYS A 258 -1.27 -17.01 -27.51
C CYS A 258 -0.70 -17.44 -26.17
N TRP A 259 -0.01 -16.54 -25.48
CA TRP A 259 0.54 -16.83 -24.16
C TRP A 259 -0.57 -17.24 -23.17
N ASN A 260 -1.67 -16.48 -23.18
CA ASN A 260 -2.82 -16.77 -22.34
C ASN A 260 -3.53 -18.07 -22.73
N PHE A 261 -3.65 -18.36 -24.04
CA PHE A 261 -4.24 -19.59 -24.55
C PHE A 261 -3.42 -20.83 -24.14
N VAL A 262 -2.10 -20.75 -24.29
CA VAL A 262 -1.17 -21.82 -23.89
C VAL A 262 -1.22 -22.05 -22.37
N LEU A 263 -1.32 -20.97 -21.57
CA LEU A 263 -1.48 -21.05 -20.11
C LEU A 263 -2.78 -21.75 -19.70
N ASN A 264 -3.89 -21.50 -20.41
CA ASN A 264 -5.18 -22.15 -20.17
C ASN A 264 -5.14 -23.64 -20.52
N CYS A 265 -4.59 -24.01 -21.68
CA CYS A 265 -4.44 -25.42 -22.07
C CYS A 265 -3.64 -26.21 -21.02
N LYS A 266 -2.56 -25.60 -20.49
CA LYS A 266 -1.77 -26.20 -19.41
C LYS A 266 -2.57 -26.40 -18.11
N ARG A 267 -3.44 -25.45 -17.72
CA ARG A 267 -4.34 -25.60 -16.55
C ARG A 267 -5.33 -26.76 -16.70
N ARG A 268 -5.75 -27.06 -17.93
CA ARG A 268 -6.61 -28.23 -18.25
C ARG A 268 -5.83 -29.54 -18.30
N HIS A 269 -4.60 -29.55 -17.81
CA HIS A 269 -3.66 -30.68 -17.87
C HIS A 269 -3.38 -31.18 -19.28
N MET A 270 -3.55 -30.32 -20.29
CA MET A 270 -3.18 -30.65 -21.66
C MET A 270 -1.66 -30.69 -21.74
N THR A 271 -1.14 -31.76 -22.32
CA THR A 271 0.26 -31.93 -22.68
C THR A 271 0.72 -30.81 -23.62
N GLU A 272 2.04 -30.67 -23.78
CA GLU A 272 2.61 -29.71 -24.72
C GLU A 272 2.02 -29.93 -26.12
N ASP A 273 1.97 -31.18 -26.58
CA ASP A 273 1.48 -31.52 -27.91
C ASP A 273 -0.02 -31.22 -28.06
N GLU A 274 -0.85 -31.57 -27.08
CA GLU A 274 -2.27 -31.22 -27.07
C GLU A 274 -2.50 -29.70 -27.07
N THR A 275 -1.68 -28.94 -26.33
CA THR A 275 -1.76 -27.48 -26.28
C THR A 275 -1.39 -26.85 -27.63
N ILE A 276 -0.39 -27.41 -28.31
CA ILE A 276 0.04 -26.97 -29.63
C ILE A 276 -1.00 -27.30 -30.67
N GLU A 277 -1.60 -28.48 -30.61
CA GLU A 277 -2.68 -28.88 -31.49
C GLU A 277 -3.92 -28.01 -31.30
N ALA A 278 -4.26 -27.69 -30.04
CA ALA A 278 -5.33 -26.74 -29.72
C ALA A 278 -5.03 -25.33 -30.25
N LEU A 279 -3.78 -24.86 -30.14
CA LEU A 279 -3.37 -23.56 -30.65
C LEU A 279 -3.37 -23.53 -32.19
N ARG A 280 -2.99 -24.62 -32.85
CA ARG A 280 -3.11 -24.78 -34.31
C ARG A 280 -4.56 -24.73 -34.73
N ALA A 281 -5.44 -25.48 -34.07
CA ALA A 281 -6.88 -25.44 -34.33
C ALA A 281 -7.44 -24.02 -34.17
N GLU A 282 -6.97 -23.30 -33.15
CA GLU A 282 -7.39 -21.93 -32.89
C GLU A 282 -6.87 -20.93 -33.93
N PHE A 283 -5.62 -21.07 -34.37
CA PHE A 283 -5.04 -20.27 -35.46
C PHE A 283 -5.53 -20.64 -36.86
N ALA A 284 -6.06 -21.85 -37.06
CA ALA A 284 -6.77 -22.20 -38.29
C ALA A 284 -8.17 -21.56 -38.30
N ARG A 285 -8.78 -21.42 -37.12
CA ARG A 285 -10.12 -20.83 -36.93
C ARG A 285 -10.13 -19.30 -37.08
N ILE A 286 -9.06 -18.64 -36.64
CA ILE A 286 -8.86 -17.19 -36.80
C ILE A 286 -8.02 -17.03 -38.07
N PRO A 287 -8.40 -16.23 -39.07
CA PRO A 287 -7.62 -16.04 -40.30
C PRO A 287 -6.36 -15.21 -39.99
N ALA A 288 -5.50 -15.71 -39.10
CA ALA A 288 -4.37 -15.01 -38.53
C ALA A 288 -3.40 -14.67 -39.67
N PRO A 289 -2.95 -13.41 -39.77
CA PRO A 289 -2.08 -12.98 -40.85
C PRO A 289 -0.78 -13.78 -40.82
N ARG A 290 -0.17 -13.97 -41.99
CA ARG A 290 1.12 -14.68 -42.14
C ARG A 290 2.19 -14.19 -41.16
N SER A 291 2.15 -12.92 -40.75
CA SER A 291 3.07 -12.34 -39.76
C SER A 291 2.90 -12.91 -38.34
N ALA A 292 1.67 -13.23 -37.92
CA ALA A 292 1.36 -13.85 -36.64
C ALA A 292 1.86 -15.30 -36.60
N TRP A 293 1.54 -16.07 -37.65
CA TRP A 293 2.09 -17.40 -37.86
C TRP A 293 3.62 -17.39 -37.89
N LYS A 294 4.24 -16.45 -38.62
CA LYS A 294 5.70 -16.30 -38.71
C LYS A 294 6.35 -15.97 -37.35
N LYS A 295 5.68 -15.20 -36.48
CA LYS A 295 6.16 -14.92 -35.12
C LYS A 295 6.13 -16.16 -34.22
N MET A 296 5.12 -17.03 -34.39
CA MET A 296 4.95 -18.26 -33.58
C MET A 296 5.71 -19.48 -34.12
N ARG A 297 6.04 -19.48 -35.41
CA ARG A 297 6.82 -20.51 -36.14
C ARG A 297 8.34 -20.33 -36.01
N LYS A 298 8.85 -19.93 -34.85
CA LYS A 298 10.32 -19.96 -34.68
C LYS A 298 10.76 -21.42 -34.63
N PRO A 299 11.67 -21.88 -35.51
CA PRO A 299 12.13 -23.26 -35.51
C PRO A 299 12.84 -23.55 -34.17
N MET A 300 12.44 -24.64 -33.51
CA MET A 300 13.17 -25.19 -32.37
C MET A 300 13.98 -26.39 -32.83
N LYS A 301 15.16 -26.57 -32.23
CA LYS A 301 15.95 -27.79 -32.39
C LYS A 301 15.76 -28.66 -31.16
N ASP A 302 15.65 -29.95 -31.36
CA ASP A 302 15.72 -30.90 -30.25
C ASP A 302 17.06 -30.73 -29.54
N ALA A 303 17.03 -30.59 -28.21
CA ALA A 303 18.23 -30.28 -27.43
C ALA A 303 19.18 -31.48 -27.30
N VAL A 304 18.70 -32.69 -27.56
CA VAL A 304 19.44 -33.95 -27.45
C VAL A 304 19.91 -34.44 -28.81
N THR A 305 19.06 -34.36 -29.84
CA THR A 305 19.38 -34.87 -31.18
C THR A 305 19.89 -33.79 -32.15
N GLY A 306 19.66 -32.50 -31.85
CA GLY A 306 20.06 -31.38 -32.72
C GLY A 306 19.22 -31.25 -34.00
N GLU A 307 18.29 -32.17 -34.25
CA GLU A 307 17.40 -32.14 -35.40
C GLU A 307 16.40 -30.98 -35.28
N ARG A 308 16.07 -30.36 -36.41
CA ARG A 308 14.99 -29.35 -36.46
C ARG A 308 13.68 -30.05 -36.15
N LEU A 309 13.08 -29.73 -34.99
CA LEU A 309 11.70 -30.09 -34.72
C LEU A 309 10.79 -29.26 -35.63
N ASP A 310 9.70 -29.89 -36.06
CA ASP A 310 8.71 -29.40 -37.02
C ASP A 310 8.43 -27.88 -36.90
N GLU A 311 8.49 -27.17 -38.04
CA GLU A 311 8.57 -25.68 -38.13
C GLU A 311 7.33 -24.93 -37.60
N GLU A 312 6.31 -25.64 -37.12
CA GLU A 312 4.96 -25.12 -37.16
C GLU A 312 4.50 -24.29 -35.96
N LEU A 313 5.12 -24.34 -34.77
CA LEU A 313 4.77 -23.49 -33.61
C LEU A 313 5.87 -23.46 -32.51
N GLY A 314 7.17 -23.43 -32.87
CA GLY A 314 8.24 -23.55 -31.88
C GLY A 314 8.29 -22.41 -30.83
N ASP A 315 7.77 -21.22 -31.12
CA ASP A 315 7.63 -20.15 -30.12
C ASP A 315 6.55 -20.48 -29.08
N ALA A 316 5.46 -21.16 -29.47
CA ALA A 316 4.42 -21.61 -28.55
C ALA A 316 4.88 -22.78 -27.68
N ARG A 317 5.61 -23.74 -28.28
CA ARG A 317 6.23 -24.84 -27.53
C ARG A 317 7.27 -24.29 -26.56
N ARG A 318 8.08 -23.32 -27.00
CA ARG A 318 8.96 -22.57 -26.10
C ARG A 318 8.15 -21.86 -25.01
N MET A 319 7.04 -21.20 -25.29
CA MET A 319 6.18 -20.60 -24.26
C MET A 319 5.67 -21.64 -23.25
N TYR A 320 5.19 -22.81 -23.72
CA TYR A 320 4.74 -23.91 -22.86
C TYR A 320 5.87 -24.46 -21.97
N ARG A 321 7.09 -24.58 -22.53
CA ARG A 321 8.31 -25.04 -21.85
C ARG A 321 8.96 -23.98 -20.96
N ASP A 322 8.90 -22.69 -21.31
CA ASP A 322 9.37 -21.56 -20.50
C ASP A 322 8.52 -21.46 -19.21
N MET A 323 7.24 -21.87 -19.28
CA MET A 323 6.39 -22.08 -18.09
C MET A 323 6.81 -23.30 -17.23
N HIS A 324 7.77 -24.12 -17.67
CA HIS A 324 8.44 -25.14 -16.86
C HIS A 324 9.86 -24.72 -16.42
N GLY A 325 10.52 -23.86 -17.20
CA GLY A 325 11.91 -23.44 -16.97
C GLY A 325 12.12 -22.41 -15.85
N GLY A 326 11.05 -21.75 -15.40
CA GLY A 326 11.09 -20.84 -14.27
C GLY A 326 10.36 -21.41 -13.05
N LYS A 327 10.98 -22.33 -12.31
CA LYS A 327 10.61 -22.64 -10.91
C LYS A 327 10.90 -21.46 -9.97
N ALA A 328 10.52 -20.25 -10.34
CA ALA A 328 10.23 -19.26 -9.32
C ALA A 328 8.79 -19.56 -8.91
N LYS A 329 8.60 -20.63 -8.13
CA LYS A 329 7.34 -20.87 -7.44
C LYS A 329 7.06 -19.62 -6.62
N THR A 330 6.09 -18.83 -7.05
CA THR A 330 5.68 -17.68 -6.27
C THR A 330 4.70 -18.24 -5.25
N TYR A 331 5.10 -18.23 -4.00
CA TYR A 331 4.23 -18.55 -2.89
C TYR A 331 3.68 -17.25 -2.33
N GLY A 332 2.46 -17.29 -1.85
CA GLY A 332 1.88 -16.17 -1.13
C GLY A 332 0.71 -16.64 -0.30
N GLU A 333 0.05 -15.66 0.31
CA GLU A 333 -1.03 -15.93 1.23
C GLU A 333 -2.25 -16.45 0.44
N PRO A 334 -2.93 -17.49 0.96
CA PRO A 334 -4.20 -17.93 0.38
C PRO A 334 -5.24 -16.81 0.47
N ALA A 335 -6.25 -16.88 -0.38
CA ALA A 335 -7.44 -16.04 -0.24
C ALA A 335 -8.02 -16.23 1.17
N TYR A 336 -8.57 -15.16 1.76
CA TYR A 336 -9.30 -15.27 3.01
C TYR A 336 -10.43 -16.31 2.87
N GLN A 337 -10.45 -17.29 3.78
CA GLN A 337 -11.52 -18.26 3.89
C GLN A 337 -12.48 -17.83 4.99
N GLU A 338 -13.78 -17.91 4.71
CA GLU A 338 -14.76 -17.57 5.73
C GLU A 338 -14.68 -18.52 6.95
N PRO A 339 -14.83 -17.99 8.17
CA PRO A 339 -14.88 -18.78 9.39
C PRO A 339 -16.01 -19.80 9.35
N THR A 340 -15.79 -20.99 9.91
CA THR A 340 -16.82 -22.05 10.00
C THR A 340 -17.80 -21.85 11.17
N THR A 341 -17.63 -20.80 11.97
CA THR A 341 -18.47 -20.47 13.12
C THR A 341 -19.84 -19.95 12.69
N THR A 342 -20.84 -19.93 13.59
CA THR A 342 -22.12 -19.25 13.33
C THR A 342 -22.18 -17.89 14.01
N LEU A 343 -23.11 -17.02 13.58
CA LEU A 343 -23.38 -15.75 14.27
C LEU A 343 -23.75 -15.97 15.74
N ASP A 344 -24.56 -17.00 16.02
CA ASP A 344 -25.01 -17.34 17.37
C ASP A 344 -23.85 -17.84 18.25
N ASP A 345 -22.95 -18.65 17.69
CA ASP A 345 -21.75 -19.10 18.41
C ASP A 345 -20.81 -17.94 18.72
N ALA A 346 -20.54 -17.08 17.74
CA ALA A 346 -19.70 -15.90 17.93
C ALA A 346 -20.29 -14.95 18.99
N THR A 347 -21.61 -14.76 18.96
CA THR A 347 -22.33 -13.93 19.95
C THR A 347 -22.28 -14.56 21.34
N ARG A 348 -22.47 -15.87 21.45
CA ARG A 348 -22.43 -16.60 22.73
C ARG A 348 -21.04 -16.56 23.37
N GLU A 349 -19.98 -16.82 22.61
CA GLU A 349 -18.61 -16.75 23.14
C GLU A 349 -18.21 -15.33 23.50
N MET A 350 -18.61 -14.33 22.71
CA MET A 350 -18.39 -12.92 23.05
C MET A 350 -19.09 -12.56 24.37
N ARG A 351 -20.35 -12.97 24.57
CA ARG A 351 -21.07 -12.75 25.84
C ARG A 351 -20.32 -13.34 27.02
N LYS A 352 -19.87 -14.59 26.89
CA LYS A 352 -19.12 -15.29 27.94
C LYS A 352 -17.81 -14.57 28.28
N ALA A 353 -17.10 -14.09 27.26
CA ALA A 353 -15.86 -13.35 27.46
C ALA A 353 -16.10 -12.00 28.16
N VAL A 354 -17.06 -11.21 27.69
CA VAL A 354 -17.41 -9.92 28.30
C VAL A 354 -17.79 -10.10 29.78
N LEU A 355 -18.63 -11.09 30.10
CA LEU A 355 -18.98 -11.42 31.49
C LEU A 355 -17.74 -11.72 32.34
N SER A 356 -16.82 -12.54 31.82
CA SER A 356 -15.60 -12.87 32.56
C SER A 356 -14.63 -11.69 32.73
N GLN A 357 -14.67 -10.71 31.82
CA GLN A 357 -13.75 -9.57 31.79
C GLN A 357 -14.22 -8.43 32.68
N VAL A 358 -15.53 -8.18 32.75
CA VAL A 358 -16.13 -7.15 33.64
C VAL A 358 -15.81 -7.42 35.12
N ASP A 359 -15.53 -8.68 35.46
CA ASP A 359 -15.14 -9.10 36.81
C ASP A 359 -13.64 -9.03 37.11
N ARG A 360 -12.82 -8.62 36.14
CA ARG A 360 -11.35 -8.67 36.23
C ARG A 360 -10.76 -7.27 36.06
N GLU A 361 -9.75 -6.98 36.87
CA GLU A 361 -8.89 -5.81 36.63
C GLU A 361 -8.09 -6.02 35.34
N GLY A 362 -7.99 -4.98 34.50
CA GLY A 362 -7.18 -5.00 33.28
C GLY A 362 -7.82 -4.33 32.06
N VAL A 363 -7.11 -4.42 30.94
CA VAL A 363 -7.52 -3.86 29.64
C VAL A 363 -7.84 -4.99 28.67
N PHE A 364 -9.09 -5.04 28.21
CA PHE A 364 -9.59 -6.14 27.37
C PHE A 364 -10.11 -5.62 26.04
N LEU A 365 -9.62 -6.18 24.93
CA LEU A 365 -10.11 -5.92 23.58
C LEU A 365 -10.92 -7.11 23.08
N ASN A 366 -12.19 -6.87 22.77
CA ASN A 366 -13.05 -7.87 22.12
C ASN A 366 -13.15 -7.56 20.62
N LYS A 367 -12.28 -8.19 19.83
CA LYS A 367 -12.30 -8.14 18.37
C LYS A 367 -13.37 -9.10 17.87
N VAL A 368 -14.30 -8.60 17.07
CA VAL A 368 -15.43 -9.41 16.55
C VAL A 368 -15.65 -9.05 15.10
N SER A 369 -16.06 -10.00 14.26
CA SER A 369 -16.42 -9.74 12.87
C SER A 369 -17.42 -8.57 12.72
N LEU A 370 -17.28 -7.84 11.62
CA LEU A 370 -18.15 -6.73 11.27
C LEU A 370 -19.60 -7.21 11.11
N GLY A 371 -20.55 -6.50 11.71
CA GLY A 371 -21.97 -6.82 11.59
C GLY A 371 -22.53 -7.77 12.65
N VAL A 372 -21.71 -8.36 13.54
CA VAL A 372 -22.20 -9.25 14.63
C VAL A 372 -23.06 -8.50 15.67
N GLY A 373 -22.94 -7.17 15.77
CA GLY A 373 -23.76 -6.31 16.64
C GLY A 373 -23.39 -6.33 18.12
N LYS A 374 -22.08 -6.35 18.38
CA LYS A 374 -21.40 -6.33 19.69
C LYS A 374 -22.01 -5.36 20.69
N THR A 375 -22.27 -4.13 20.24
CA THR A 375 -22.68 -3.01 21.09
C THR A 375 -23.91 -3.32 21.92
N HIS A 376 -24.89 -4.06 21.39
CA HIS A 376 -26.10 -4.41 22.14
C HIS A 376 -25.78 -5.27 23.37
N GLU A 377 -25.00 -6.33 23.17
CA GLU A 377 -24.69 -7.30 24.21
C GLU A 377 -23.86 -6.68 25.32
N ILE A 378 -22.78 -5.98 24.94
CA ILE A 378 -21.86 -5.37 25.89
C ILE A 378 -22.54 -4.35 26.77
N VAL A 379 -23.37 -3.51 26.16
CA VAL A 379 -24.10 -2.44 26.82
C VAL A 379 -25.08 -2.98 27.86
N ASP A 380 -25.78 -4.06 27.52
CA ASP A 380 -26.67 -4.74 28.46
C ASP A 380 -25.88 -5.29 29.65
N TYR A 381 -24.72 -5.94 29.43
CA TYR A 381 -23.93 -6.52 30.52
C TYR A 381 -23.15 -5.52 31.37
N ALA A 382 -22.52 -4.52 30.74
CA ALA A 382 -21.74 -3.50 31.45
C ALA A 382 -22.61 -2.63 32.38
N THR A 383 -23.94 -2.67 32.24
CA THR A 383 -24.87 -1.88 33.07
C THR A 383 -25.74 -2.70 34.01
N ARG A 384 -25.43 -3.99 34.22
CA ARG A 384 -26.20 -4.86 35.11
C ARG A 384 -25.78 -4.78 36.57
N ASP A 385 -24.51 -4.54 36.88
CA ASP A 385 -23.94 -4.84 38.22
C ASP A 385 -23.17 -3.67 38.91
N ASP A 386 -23.57 -2.41 38.76
CA ASP A 386 -22.98 -1.24 39.47
C ASP A 386 -21.44 -1.17 39.43
N ARG A 387 -20.84 -1.54 38.30
CA ARG A 387 -19.38 -1.66 38.15
C ARG A 387 -18.79 -0.46 37.45
N LYS A 388 -17.64 -0.01 37.97
CA LYS A 388 -16.78 1.01 37.37
C LYS A 388 -16.13 0.49 36.10
N VAL A 389 -16.82 0.64 34.98
CA VAL A 389 -16.35 0.21 33.66
C VAL A 389 -16.10 1.42 32.78
N LEU A 390 -15.00 1.38 32.03
CA LEU A 390 -14.72 2.33 30.97
C LEU A 390 -14.82 1.65 29.61
N ILE A 391 -15.69 2.17 28.75
CA ILE A 391 -15.94 1.69 27.40
C ILE A 391 -15.33 2.68 26.41
N LEU A 392 -14.43 2.22 25.56
CA LEU A 392 -13.89 3.02 24.46
C LEU A 392 -14.74 2.74 23.20
N ALA A 393 -15.58 3.70 22.83
CA ALA A 393 -16.47 3.63 21.69
C ALA A 393 -15.79 4.14 20.40
N PRO A 394 -16.13 3.54 19.25
CA PRO A 394 -15.41 3.80 18.03
C PRO A 394 -15.81 5.10 17.33
N ASN A 395 -16.91 5.79 17.67
CA ASN A 395 -17.25 7.14 17.19
C ASN A 395 -18.42 7.83 17.90
N HIS A 396 -18.60 9.14 17.64
CA HIS A 396 -19.55 9.97 18.38
C HIS A 396 -20.99 9.54 18.14
N GLU A 397 -21.30 9.26 16.88
CA GLU A 397 -22.61 8.74 16.46
C GLU A 397 -22.92 7.43 17.18
N ARG A 398 -21.91 6.58 17.40
CA ARG A 398 -22.04 5.33 18.14
C ARG A 398 -22.23 5.57 19.63
N CYS A 399 -21.60 6.59 20.22
CA CYS A 399 -21.88 6.97 21.60
C CYS A 399 -23.34 7.37 21.79
N VAL A 400 -23.91 8.16 20.86
CA VAL A 400 -25.34 8.54 20.89
C VAL A 400 -26.22 7.29 20.79
N GLU A 401 -25.94 6.41 19.84
CA GLU A 401 -26.69 5.15 19.69
C GLU A 401 -26.56 4.25 20.93
N ILE A 402 -25.38 4.18 21.53
CA ILE A 402 -25.15 3.43 22.77
C ILE A 402 -26.02 4.00 23.89
N VAL A 403 -26.05 5.32 24.05
CA VAL A 403 -26.89 6.02 25.03
C VAL A 403 -28.38 5.74 24.80
N GLU A 404 -28.87 5.90 23.57
CA GLU A 404 -30.28 5.63 23.24
C GLU A 404 -30.67 4.18 23.58
N ARG A 405 -29.80 3.23 23.26
CA ARG A 405 -30.02 1.81 23.58
C ARG A 405 -29.94 1.54 25.07
N LEU A 406 -29.06 2.23 25.79
CA LEU A 406 -28.93 2.13 27.24
C LEU A 406 -30.19 2.61 27.94
N GLU A 407 -30.70 3.77 27.53
CA GLU A 407 -31.97 4.28 28.02
C GLU A 407 -33.11 3.30 27.71
N ALA A 408 -33.18 2.74 26.50
CA ALA A 408 -34.21 1.77 26.14
C ALA A 408 -34.13 0.47 26.99
N ALA A 409 -32.93 -0.10 27.17
CA ALA A 409 -32.73 -1.30 27.99
C ALA A 409 -33.05 -1.05 29.47
N ARG A 410 -32.78 0.17 29.96
CA ARG A 410 -33.15 0.60 31.31
C ARG A 410 -34.67 0.72 31.48
N HIS A 411 -35.36 1.40 30.56
CA HIS A 411 -36.83 1.50 30.59
C HIS A 411 -37.47 0.11 30.58
N LYS A 412 -36.98 -0.79 29.73
CA LYS A 412 -37.47 -2.17 29.71
C LYS A 412 -37.31 -2.89 31.06
N ARG A 413 -36.15 -2.76 31.70
CA ARG A 413 -35.90 -3.34 33.05
C ARG A 413 -36.81 -2.74 34.10
N MET A 414 -37.06 -1.43 34.03
CA MET A 414 -38.02 -0.75 34.90
C MET A 414 -39.40 -1.38 34.76
N ASP A 415 -39.89 -1.54 33.54
CA ASP A 415 -41.21 -2.13 33.28
C ASP A 415 -41.28 -3.55 33.85
N GLU A 416 -40.24 -4.37 33.62
CA GLU A 416 -40.14 -5.73 34.15
C GLU A 416 -40.11 -5.76 35.71
N LEU A 417 -39.44 -4.82 36.36
CA LEU A 417 -39.41 -4.69 37.83
C LEU A 417 -40.74 -4.18 38.39
N MET A 418 -41.37 -3.21 37.73
CA MET A 418 -42.69 -2.69 38.07
C MET A 418 -43.75 -3.78 38.02
N ASP A 419 -43.70 -4.60 36.98
CA ASP A 419 -44.56 -5.77 36.81
C ASP A 419 -44.30 -6.84 37.90
N ALA A 420 -43.03 -7.05 38.28
CA ALA A 420 -42.65 -8.04 39.28
C ALA A 420 -43.02 -7.65 40.73
N TYR A 421 -42.92 -6.37 41.10
CA TYR A 421 -43.05 -5.91 42.49
C TYR A 421 -44.38 -5.24 42.84
N GLY A 422 -45.24 -4.95 41.86
CA GLY A 422 -46.63 -4.54 42.10
C GLY A 422 -46.85 -3.21 42.86
N ALA A 423 -45.80 -2.44 43.16
CA ALA A 423 -45.90 -1.13 43.82
C ALA A 423 -44.68 -0.24 43.53
N MET A 424 -44.92 1.02 43.09
CA MET A 424 -43.90 2.06 42.86
C MET A 424 -43.05 2.40 44.10
N SER A 425 -43.58 2.19 45.31
CA SER A 425 -42.99 2.73 46.54
C SER A 425 -41.66 2.10 46.95
N VAL A 426 -41.28 0.96 46.35
CA VAL A 426 -39.96 0.34 46.58
C VAL A 426 -38.89 0.94 45.66
N ILE A 427 -39.29 1.43 44.48
CA ILE A 427 -38.39 1.92 43.42
C ILE A 427 -37.96 3.38 43.67
N GLU A 428 -38.77 4.18 44.37
CA GLU A 428 -38.45 5.59 44.68
C GLU A 428 -37.24 5.76 45.62
N ASN A 429 -36.88 4.74 46.42
CA ASN A 429 -35.72 4.82 47.33
C ASN A 429 -34.39 4.42 46.67
N ASP A 430 -34.42 3.66 45.57
CA ASP A 430 -33.25 3.34 44.79
C ASP A 430 -33.07 4.43 43.72
N GLY A 431 -32.45 5.56 44.12
CA GLY A 431 -32.05 6.66 43.23
C GLY A 431 -31.13 6.26 42.05
N TRP A 432 -30.91 4.96 41.87
CA TRP A 432 -30.38 4.26 40.72
C TRP A 432 -31.26 4.32 39.48
N VAL A 433 -32.58 4.34 39.67
CA VAL A 433 -33.54 4.01 38.62
C VAL A 433 -33.92 5.23 37.74
N PHE A 434 -33.51 6.45 38.12
CA PHE A 434 -33.83 7.72 37.43
C PHE A 434 -32.66 8.54 36.85
N ARG A 435 -31.42 8.04 36.82
CA ARG A 435 -30.24 8.82 36.39
C ARG A 435 -30.11 8.91 34.86
N PRO A 436 -30.38 10.05 34.20
CA PRO A 436 -30.26 10.15 32.75
C PRO A 436 -28.80 10.05 32.30
N TRP A 437 -28.58 9.56 31.08
CA TRP A 437 -27.27 9.65 30.43
C TRP A 437 -26.93 11.10 30.09
N GLU A 438 -25.74 11.56 30.49
CA GLU A 438 -25.24 12.87 30.10
C GLU A 438 -24.10 12.77 29.09
N THR A 439 -24.28 13.46 27.96
CA THR A 439 -23.22 13.64 26.97
C THR A 439 -22.42 14.89 27.33
N TRP A 440 -21.12 14.72 27.53
CA TRP A 440 -20.19 15.82 27.63
C TRP A 440 -20.04 16.50 26.28
N LYS A 441 -20.42 17.77 26.20
CA LYS A 441 -20.35 18.54 24.95
C LYS A 441 -19.06 19.35 24.83
N GLY A 442 -18.17 19.29 25.82
CA GLY A 442 -16.95 20.09 25.84
C GLY A 442 -17.22 21.58 26.04
N ARG A 443 -16.14 22.33 26.25
CA ARG A 443 -16.21 23.78 26.50
C ARG A 443 -16.29 24.59 25.20
N SER A 444 -15.76 24.05 24.09
CA SER A 444 -15.63 24.73 22.81
C SER A 444 -16.77 24.42 21.82
N ALA A 445 -17.81 23.71 22.24
CA ALA A 445 -18.95 23.42 21.37
C ALA A 445 -19.86 24.66 21.23
N ASP A 446 -20.28 24.91 20.00
CA ASP A 446 -21.22 25.98 19.67
C ASP A 446 -22.47 25.90 20.56
N GLY A 447 -22.79 27.01 21.24
CA GLY A 447 -23.93 27.12 22.16
C GLY A 447 -23.70 26.62 23.59
N MET A 448 -22.53 26.07 23.94
CA MET A 448 -22.20 25.67 25.33
C MET A 448 -21.50 26.77 26.14
N CYS A 449 -20.75 27.63 25.46
CA CYS A 449 -20.03 28.75 26.06
C CYS A 449 -20.37 30.06 25.32
N ASP A 450 -20.88 31.04 26.06
CA ASP A 450 -21.18 32.38 25.53
C ASP A 450 -19.91 33.18 25.15
N ARG A 451 -18.71 32.68 25.50
CA ARG A 451 -17.40 33.34 25.29
C ARG A 451 -16.44 32.45 24.48
N LEU A 452 -16.96 31.76 23.46
CA LEU A 452 -16.20 30.73 22.73
C LEU A 452 -14.89 31.28 22.12
N ASP A 453 -14.94 32.44 21.48
CA ASP A 453 -13.78 33.06 20.84
C ASP A 453 -12.67 33.37 21.86
N VAL A 454 -13.04 33.93 23.01
CA VAL A 454 -12.13 34.20 24.14
C VAL A 454 -11.48 32.91 24.65
N VAL A 455 -12.26 31.85 24.82
CA VAL A 455 -11.75 30.55 25.29
C VAL A 455 -10.70 29.99 24.33
N ASN A 456 -10.93 30.13 23.02
CA ASN A 456 -9.98 29.65 22.01
C ASN A 456 -8.65 30.42 22.05
N GLU A 457 -8.68 31.75 22.17
CA GLU A 457 -7.46 32.55 22.26
C GLU A 457 -6.71 32.32 23.59
N ALA A 458 -7.43 32.26 24.70
CA ALA A 458 -6.84 31.96 26.02
C ALA A 458 -6.16 30.58 26.04
N LEU A 459 -6.76 29.56 25.41
CA LEU A 459 -6.16 28.24 25.29
C LEU A 459 -4.87 28.27 24.45
N ARG A 460 -4.82 29.05 23.37
CA ARG A 460 -3.61 29.23 22.54
C ARG A 460 -2.50 29.95 23.28
N ALA A 461 -2.82 30.91 24.14
CA ALA A 461 -1.87 31.53 25.07
C ALA A 461 -1.49 30.60 26.24
N GLY A 462 -2.26 29.54 26.43
CA GLY A 462 -2.14 28.57 27.52
C GLY A 462 -2.44 29.17 28.90
N VAL A 463 -3.39 30.09 28.94
CA VAL A 463 -4.07 30.60 30.14
C VAL A 463 -4.95 29.48 30.73
N SER A 464 -5.05 29.38 32.06
CA SER A 464 -5.90 28.38 32.68
C SER A 464 -7.37 28.72 32.47
N LEU A 465 -8.03 27.97 31.61
CA LEU A 465 -9.45 28.17 31.35
C LEU A 465 -10.31 27.98 32.61
N PHE A 466 -9.94 27.04 33.50
CA PHE A 466 -10.70 26.78 34.72
C PHE A 466 -10.56 27.91 35.74
N LYS A 467 -9.33 28.34 36.00
CA LYS A 467 -9.01 29.34 37.02
C LYS A 467 -9.24 30.76 36.49
N ASP A 468 -8.61 31.09 35.37
CA ASP A 468 -8.40 32.47 34.94
C ASP A 468 -9.54 32.98 34.03
N VAL A 469 -10.19 32.09 33.26
CA VAL A 469 -11.31 32.47 32.37
C VAL A 469 -12.68 32.19 32.99
N CYS A 470 -12.85 31.05 33.66
CA CYS A 470 -14.14 30.68 34.25
C CYS A 470 -14.29 31.07 35.73
N GLY A 471 -13.21 31.07 36.51
CA GLY A 471 -13.28 31.26 37.96
C GLY A 471 -13.88 30.05 38.68
N PHE A 472 -13.53 28.83 38.29
CA PHE A 472 -13.92 27.63 39.03
C PHE A 472 -13.26 27.64 40.43
N PRO A 473 -14.00 27.28 41.50
CA PRO A 473 -13.45 27.21 42.83
C PRO A 473 -12.36 26.15 42.90
N ILE A 474 -11.17 26.52 43.38
CA ILE A 474 -10.04 25.59 43.63
C ILE A 474 -10.11 25.01 45.06
N GLY A 475 -11.20 25.29 45.80
CA GLY A 475 -11.49 24.73 47.11
C GLY A 475 -12.85 25.24 47.65
N ASP A 476 -13.29 24.70 48.78
CA ASP A 476 -14.64 24.94 49.35
C ASP A 476 -14.92 26.40 49.74
N ASN A 477 -13.89 27.28 49.80
CA ASN A 477 -13.99 28.65 50.30
C ASN A 477 -13.57 29.75 49.30
N ASP A 478 -13.35 29.43 48.02
CA ASP A 478 -12.88 30.44 47.06
C ASP A 478 -14.04 31.23 46.44
N ALA A 479 -14.25 32.45 46.95
CA ALA A 479 -15.28 33.41 46.52
C ALA A 479 -14.79 34.37 45.42
N GLY A 480 -13.72 34.00 44.70
CA GLY A 480 -13.14 34.82 43.63
C GLY A 480 -14.14 35.19 42.51
N PRO A 481 -13.79 36.20 41.70
CA PRO A 481 -14.61 36.62 40.56
C PRO A 481 -14.81 35.44 39.60
N ARG A 482 -16.06 35.27 39.15
CA ARG A 482 -16.45 34.22 38.19
C ARG A 482 -16.77 34.85 36.86
N CYS A 483 -16.71 34.04 35.81
CA CYS A 483 -17.21 34.44 34.51
C CYS A 483 -18.64 35.00 34.63
N PRO A 484 -18.99 36.13 33.98
CA PRO A 484 -20.33 36.71 34.03
C PRO A 484 -21.44 35.76 33.58
N HIS A 485 -21.08 34.74 32.81
CA HIS A 485 -21.99 33.72 32.30
C HIS A 485 -21.91 32.39 33.07
N PHE A 486 -21.10 32.29 34.12
CA PHE A 486 -20.80 31.03 34.81
C PHE A 486 -22.07 30.30 35.30
N SER A 487 -23.02 31.01 35.91
CA SER A 487 -24.25 30.41 36.46
C SER A 487 -25.22 29.88 35.41
N ARG A 488 -25.16 30.39 34.17
CA ARG A 488 -25.98 29.93 33.04
C ARG A 488 -25.20 29.10 32.03
N CYS A 489 -23.89 28.99 32.21
CA CYS A 489 -23.01 28.27 31.31
C CYS A 489 -23.32 26.78 31.42
N ALA A 490 -23.84 26.21 30.32
CA ALA A 490 -24.20 24.80 30.26
C ALA A 490 -22.99 23.91 30.59
N TYR A 491 -21.79 24.31 30.16
CA TYR A 491 -20.54 23.61 30.50
C TYR A 491 -20.22 23.68 32.01
N ALA A 492 -20.33 24.85 32.63
CA ALA A 492 -20.05 24.99 34.06
C ALA A 492 -21.03 24.16 34.91
N ARG A 493 -22.30 24.14 34.51
CA ARG A 493 -23.31 23.28 35.10
C ARG A 493 -22.95 21.79 34.97
N GLN A 494 -22.55 21.33 33.77
CA GLN A 494 -22.10 19.94 33.57
C GLN A 494 -20.93 19.55 34.50
N VAL A 495 -19.96 20.44 34.70
CA VAL A 495 -18.83 20.18 35.63
C VAL A 495 -19.28 20.16 37.10
N MET A 496 -20.20 21.05 37.49
CA MET A 496 -20.69 21.14 38.87
C MET A 496 -21.68 20.02 39.22
N GLU A 497 -22.30 19.39 38.22
CA GLU A 497 -23.24 18.27 38.36
C GLU A 497 -22.57 16.90 38.07
N PHE A 498 -21.25 16.90 37.82
CA PHE A 498 -20.49 15.75 37.32
C PHE A 498 -20.51 14.49 38.20
N TRP A 499 -20.45 14.69 39.52
CA TRP A 499 -20.44 13.74 40.64
C TRP A 499 -21.63 12.76 40.79
N ARG A 500 -22.52 12.59 39.80
CA ARG A 500 -23.76 11.79 39.96
C ARG A 500 -24.08 10.71 38.91
N ASN A 501 -23.37 10.59 37.77
CA ASN A 501 -23.97 9.95 36.57
C ASN A 501 -23.07 8.98 35.79
N ASN A 502 -23.70 8.25 34.84
CA ASN A 502 -23.07 7.60 33.70
C ASN A 502 -22.75 8.65 32.63
N TRP A 503 -21.53 8.64 32.09
CA TRP A 503 -21.05 9.70 31.21
C TRP A 503 -20.61 9.21 29.85
N VAL A 504 -20.94 9.99 28.82
CA VAL A 504 -20.24 9.94 27.53
C VAL A 504 -19.28 11.12 27.48
N VAL A 505 -17.99 10.85 27.32
CA VAL A 505 -16.93 11.87 27.25
C VAL A 505 -16.14 11.77 25.96
N PRO A 506 -15.60 12.88 25.43
CA PRO A 506 -14.71 12.85 24.29
C PRO A 506 -13.33 12.35 24.70
N VAL A 507 -12.61 11.71 23.77
CA VAL A 507 -11.30 11.09 24.00
C VAL A 507 -10.25 11.99 24.64
N GLN A 508 -10.28 13.29 24.36
CA GLN A 508 -9.36 14.27 24.95
C GLN A 508 -9.45 14.34 26.47
N MET A 509 -10.52 13.81 27.09
CA MET A 509 -10.68 13.79 28.55
C MET A 509 -9.85 12.69 29.23
N ILE A 510 -9.36 11.68 28.49
CA ILE A 510 -8.52 10.59 29.02
C ILE A 510 -7.28 11.14 29.76
N SER A 511 -6.73 12.26 29.31
CA SER A 511 -5.49 12.85 29.84
C SER A 511 -5.68 13.92 30.90
N HIS A 512 -6.90 14.44 31.12
CA HIS A 512 -7.10 15.70 31.85
C HIS A 512 -8.08 15.62 33.03
N LEU A 513 -8.97 14.63 33.08
CA LEU A 513 -10.00 14.58 34.12
C LEU A 513 -9.96 13.24 34.87
N SER A 514 -8.89 12.99 35.63
CA SER A 514 -8.75 11.77 36.44
C SER A 514 -9.91 11.60 37.42
N ARG A 515 -10.36 12.69 38.05
CA ARG A 515 -11.48 12.70 39.01
C ARG A 515 -12.76 11.98 38.51
N LEU A 516 -12.98 11.94 37.19
CA LEU A 516 -14.10 11.23 36.57
C LEU A 516 -14.11 9.74 36.90
N ALA A 517 -12.96 9.08 36.77
CA ALA A 517 -12.82 7.65 36.98
C ALA A 517 -13.05 7.25 38.44
N GLY A 518 -12.74 8.16 39.37
CA GLY A 518 -12.99 7.95 40.80
C GLY A 518 -14.47 8.00 41.20
N GLU A 519 -15.31 8.73 40.46
CA GLU A 519 -16.70 9.05 40.89
C GLU A 519 -17.79 8.47 39.97
N ALA A 520 -17.53 8.23 38.68
CA ALA A 520 -18.52 7.70 37.75
C ALA A 520 -18.60 6.17 37.77
N ASP A 521 -19.82 5.63 37.65
CA ASP A 521 -20.06 4.19 37.55
C ASP A 521 -19.72 3.68 36.13
N LEU A 522 -20.03 4.45 35.08
CA LEU A 522 -19.72 4.06 33.70
C LEU A 522 -19.27 5.27 32.88
N ILE A 523 -18.13 5.13 32.19
CA ILE A 523 -17.60 6.14 31.28
C ILE A 523 -17.52 5.54 29.88
N ILE A 524 -18.19 6.15 28.92
CA ILE A 524 -18.06 5.83 27.50
C ILE A 524 -17.23 6.93 26.85
N ILE A 525 -16.15 6.57 26.18
CA ILE A 525 -15.27 7.52 25.53
C ILE A 525 -15.41 7.43 24.02
N ASP A 526 -15.57 8.58 23.40
CA ASP A 526 -15.77 8.73 21.97
C ASP A 526 -14.46 8.83 21.16
N GLU A 527 -14.27 7.89 20.22
CA GLU A 527 -13.35 7.84 19.05
C GLU A 527 -11.84 8.00 19.31
N GLY A 528 -10.98 7.40 18.46
CA GLY A 528 -9.57 7.81 18.31
C GLY A 528 -8.66 7.70 19.54
N CYS A 529 -8.98 6.85 20.54
CA CYS A 529 -8.15 6.70 21.76
C CYS A 529 -6.66 6.54 21.45
N VAL A 530 -6.32 5.69 20.49
CA VAL A 530 -4.92 5.41 20.15
C VAL A 530 -4.23 6.64 19.57
N ASP A 531 -4.94 7.45 18.78
CA ASP A 531 -4.43 8.69 18.18
C ASP A 531 -4.30 9.80 19.21
N GLU A 532 -5.22 9.89 20.16
CA GLU A 532 -5.15 10.86 21.25
C GLU A 532 -4.03 10.53 22.25
N LEU A 533 -3.76 9.24 22.45
CA LEU A 533 -2.67 8.75 23.28
C LEU A 533 -1.30 8.89 22.61
N ALA A 534 -1.25 9.04 21.29
CA ALA A 534 -0.03 9.25 20.51
C ALA A 534 -0.09 10.60 19.80
N ARG A 535 0.38 11.66 20.46
CA ARG A 535 0.34 13.01 19.89
C ARG A 535 1.61 13.32 19.10
N GLN A 536 1.44 14.15 18.09
CA GLN A 536 2.51 14.61 17.23
C GLN A 536 2.33 16.09 16.92
N LYS A 537 3.45 16.80 16.78
CA LYS A 537 3.47 18.18 16.31
C LYS A 537 4.58 18.36 15.29
N SER A 538 4.19 18.74 14.08
CA SER A 538 5.11 19.15 13.03
C SER A 538 5.45 20.63 13.23
N VAL A 539 6.72 20.93 13.40
CA VAL A 539 7.26 22.29 13.58
C VAL A 539 8.16 22.60 12.40
N ASN A 540 8.00 23.79 11.81
CA ASN A 540 8.96 24.21 10.80
C ASN A 540 10.31 24.47 11.49
N LEU A 541 11.36 23.76 11.06
CA LEU A 541 12.69 23.89 11.63
C LEU A 541 13.25 25.31 11.45
N GLU A 542 12.81 26.04 10.42
CA GLU A 542 13.18 27.45 10.23
C GLU A 542 12.64 28.37 11.33
N GLU A 543 11.69 27.94 12.18
CA GLU A 543 11.28 28.70 13.38
C GLU A 543 12.42 28.88 14.39
N LEU A 544 13.38 27.93 14.44
CA LEU A 544 14.60 28.06 15.26
C LEU A 544 15.52 29.17 14.74
N MET A 545 15.35 29.60 13.50
CA MET A 545 16.16 30.65 12.88
C MET A 545 15.54 32.05 13.02
N ALA A 546 14.33 32.16 13.58
CA ALA A 546 13.67 33.44 13.79
C ALA A 546 14.45 34.32 14.79
N PRO A 547 14.48 35.66 14.63
CA PRO A 547 15.21 36.55 15.53
C PRO A 547 14.71 36.49 16.99
N ARG A 548 15.63 36.28 17.94
CA ARG A 548 15.40 36.27 19.41
C ARG A 548 16.56 36.95 20.16
N SER A 549 16.65 36.79 21.48
CA SER A 549 17.82 37.23 22.26
C SER A 549 19.11 36.56 21.75
N ASP A 550 20.26 37.23 21.91
CA ASP A 550 21.54 36.76 21.34
C ASP A 550 21.89 35.34 21.77
N ARG A 551 21.70 35.02 23.06
CA ARG A 551 21.97 33.69 23.60
C ARG A 551 21.00 32.63 23.07
N LEU A 552 19.70 32.93 23.05
CA LEU A 552 18.70 31.99 22.52
C LEU A 552 18.88 31.78 21.01
N ASN A 553 19.29 32.81 20.26
CA ASN A 553 19.65 32.67 18.84
C ASN A 553 20.85 31.74 18.63
N GLU A 554 21.88 31.86 19.46
CA GLU A 554 23.05 30.98 19.40
C GLU A 554 22.65 29.51 19.60
N LEU A 555 21.89 29.24 20.67
CA LEU A 555 21.40 27.90 21.01
C LEU A 555 20.46 27.35 19.93
N SER A 556 19.52 28.17 19.43
CA SER A 556 18.57 27.78 18.37
C SER A 556 19.28 27.45 17.05
N ARG A 557 20.30 28.22 16.65
CA ARG A 557 21.11 27.93 15.44
C ARG A 557 21.94 26.66 15.59
N ARG A 558 22.39 26.35 16.81
CA ARG A 558 23.10 25.10 17.07
C ARG A 558 22.15 23.92 17.02
N ALA A 559 20.98 24.01 17.66
CA ALA A 559 19.93 23.00 17.56
C ALA A 559 19.52 22.75 16.10
N TYR A 560 19.33 23.82 15.32
CA TYR A 560 19.04 23.72 13.89
C TYR A 560 20.11 22.90 13.15
N ARG A 561 21.40 23.18 13.37
CA ARG A 561 22.49 22.44 12.73
C ARG A 561 22.54 20.99 13.17
N ASP A 562 22.50 20.74 14.47
CA ASP A 562 22.52 19.37 15.02
C ASP A 562 21.36 18.53 14.47
N LEU A 563 20.15 19.10 14.46
CA LEU A 563 18.95 18.44 13.91
C LEU A 563 19.06 18.17 12.40
N MET A 564 19.64 19.09 11.63
CA MET A 564 19.87 18.94 10.18
C MET A 564 20.93 17.89 9.86
N ASP A 565 22.01 17.86 10.64
CA ASP A 565 23.12 16.93 10.46
C ASP A 565 22.78 15.53 11.01
N GLY A 566 21.64 15.38 11.69
CA GLY A 566 21.23 14.14 12.35
C GLY A 566 22.06 13.83 13.61
N GLU A 567 22.73 14.84 14.15
CA GLU A 567 23.61 14.72 15.30
C GLU A 567 22.91 15.19 16.59
N ARG A 568 23.51 14.85 17.73
CA ARG A 568 23.03 15.23 19.07
C ARG A 568 24.20 15.79 19.88
N ARG A 569 24.72 16.95 19.46
CA ARG A 569 25.92 17.57 20.08
C ARG A 569 25.56 18.60 21.16
N MET A 570 24.31 19.05 21.23
CA MET A 570 23.83 19.86 22.34
C MET A 570 23.85 19.07 23.66
N THR A 571 24.33 19.72 24.72
CA THR A 571 24.28 19.18 26.07
C THR A 571 22.90 19.40 26.68
N ARG A 572 22.61 18.65 27.76
CA ARG A 572 21.34 18.76 28.47
C ARG A 572 21.15 20.17 29.00
N GLU A 573 22.19 20.72 29.63
CA GLU A 573 22.19 22.03 30.24
C GLU A 573 21.90 23.14 29.22
N GLU A 574 22.43 23.01 28.00
CA GLU A 574 22.18 23.96 26.91
C GLU A 574 20.74 23.91 26.39
N ILE A 575 20.14 22.72 26.35
CA ILE A 575 18.75 22.55 25.93
C ILE A 575 17.80 23.06 27.04
N GLU A 576 18.11 22.79 28.31
CA GLU A 576 17.37 23.33 29.45
C GLU A 576 17.46 24.87 29.51
N GLU A 577 18.65 25.44 29.26
CA GLU A 577 18.85 26.88 29.13
C GLU A 577 17.99 27.46 28.00
N ALA A 578 18.04 26.85 26.80
CA ALA A 578 17.25 27.28 25.66
C ALA A 578 15.74 27.22 25.95
N LEU A 579 15.27 26.14 26.58
CA LEU A 579 13.88 25.98 26.98
C LEU A 579 13.46 27.06 28.00
N SER A 580 14.30 27.33 29.01
CA SER A 580 14.03 28.37 30.01
C SER A 580 13.91 29.73 29.34
N LEU A 581 14.89 30.12 28.51
CA LEU A 581 14.89 31.39 27.79
C LEU A 581 13.67 31.53 26.86
N ASP A 582 13.26 30.46 26.17
CA ASP A 582 12.10 30.50 25.28
C ASP A 582 10.77 30.55 26.06
N LEU A 583 10.72 29.95 27.25
CA LEU A 583 9.59 30.06 28.17
C LEU A 583 9.51 31.43 28.86
N GLU A 584 10.62 32.13 29.06
CA GLU A 584 10.63 33.53 29.55
C GLU A 584 10.00 34.50 28.54
N LEU A 585 10.10 34.19 27.25
CA LEU A 585 9.39 34.93 26.19
C LEU A 585 7.87 34.65 26.19
N ARG A 586 7.42 33.60 26.88
CA ARG A 586 6.00 33.30 27.01
C ARG A 586 5.34 34.36 27.88
N HIS A 587 4.67 35.31 27.23
CA HIS A 587 3.74 36.17 27.94
C HIS A 587 2.68 35.30 28.60
N VAL A 588 2.61 35.29 29.93
CA VAL A 588 1.49 34.72 30.68
C VAL A 588 0.50 35.87 30.87
N PRO A 589 -0.55 35.94 30.06
CA PRO A 589 -1.48 37.05 30.14
C PRO A 589 -2.19 37.01 31.49
N GLU A 590 -2.17 38.11 32.24
CA GLU A 590 -3.04 38.26 33.41
C GLU A 590 -4.46 38.45 32.92
N VAL A 591 -5.24 37.38 33.01
CA VAL A 591 -6.66 37.31 32.65
C VAL A 591 -7.46 37.04 33.91
N THR A 592 -8.55 37.77 34.10
CA THR A 592 -9.51 37.49 35.17
C THR A 592 -10.86 37.08 34.59
N PRO A 593 -11.66 36.27 35.30
CA PRO A 593 -12.91 35.75 34.75
C PRO A 593 -13.93 36.83 34.38
N ASP A 594 -13.90 37.98 35.05
CA ASP A 594 -14.78 39.14 34.87
C ASP A 594 -14.27 40.17 33.84
N MET A 595 -13.08 39.97 33.29
CA MET A 595 -12.49 40.84 32.27
C MET A 595 -13.32 40.82 30.96
N PRO A 596 -13.48 41.96 30.26
CA PRO A 596 -14.14 42.02 28.95
C PRO A 596 -13.47 41.14 27.88
N ASP A 597 -14.27 40.58 26.97
CA ASP A 597 -13.81 39.62 25.95
C ASP A 597 -12.70 40.16 25.05
N ASP A 598 -12.88 41.38 24.51
CA ASP A 598 -11.90 42.03 23.64
C ASP A 598 -10.55 42.23 24.33
N GLU A 599 -10.57 42.54 25.63
CA GLU A 599 -9.37 42.75 26.43
C GLU A 599 -8.64 41.43 26.70
N ILE A 600 -9.37 40.33 26.93
CA ILE A 600 -8.75 39.01 27.07
C ILE A 600 -8.09 38.58 25.76
N VAL A 601 -8.77 38.78 24.62
CA VAL A 601 -8.23 38.43 23.30
C VAL A 601 -6.96 39.23 23.00
N GLU A 602 -6.97 40.54 23.26
CA GLU A 602 -5.79 41.40 23.08
C GLU A 602 -4.61 40.96 23.96
N ARG A 603 -4.86 40.68 25.24
CA ARG A 603 -3.83 40.21 26.19
C ARG A 603 -3.29 38.82 25.83
N CYS A 604 -4.10 37.96 25.21
CA CYS A 604 -3.69 36.62 24.80
C CYS A 604 -2.90 36.56 23.49
N ALA A 605 -2.62 37.71 22.86
CA ALA A 605 -1.81 37.74 21.64
C ALA A 605 -0.37 37.19 21.91
N PRO A 606 0.12 36.22 21.11
CA PRO A 606 1.32 35.44 21.45
C PRO A 606 2.65 36.20 21.40
N GLY A 607 2.69 37.43 20.86
CA GLY A 607 3.92 38.23 20.78
C GLY A 607 5.09 37.50 20.09
N ASP A 608 6.27 37.53 20.73
CA ASP A 608 7.50 36.89 20.25
C ASP A 608 7.62 35.40 20.63
N PHE A 609 6.70 34.89 21.44
CA PHE A 609 6.68 33.48 21.83
C PHE A 609 6.40 32.57 20.62
N ARG A 610 7.18 31.49 20.50
CA ARG A 610 7.05 30.51 19.42
C ARG A 610 6.82 29.12 20.01
N PRO A 611 5.56 28.66 20.15
CA PRO A 611 5.25 27.39 20.79
C PRO A 611 5.81 26.17 20.05
N GLY A 612 6.15 26.30 18.76
CA GLY A 612 6.85 25.27 17.99
C GLY A 612 8.23 24.96 18.56
N CYS A 613 9.03 25.98 18.85
CA CYS A 613 10.40 25.81 19.33
C CYS A 613 10.46 25.23 20.75
N VAL A 614 9.55 25.64 21.64
CA VAL A 614 9.36 24.97 22.93
C VAL A 614 9.07 23.47 22.78
N SER A 615 8.35 23.07 21.72
CA SER A 615 8.07 21.65 21.48
C SER A 615 9.34 20.91 21.05
N ILE A 616 10.18 21.53 20.22
CA ILE A 616 11.50 21.01 19.85
C ILE A 616 12.39 20.88 21.10
N TRP A 617 12.47 21.90 21.95
CA TRP A 617 13.29 21.83 23.16
C TRP A 617 12.85 20.71 24.10
N LYS A 618 11.53 20.56 24.32
CA LYS A 618 10.98 19.47 25.12
C LYS A 618 11.23 18.09 24.52
N GLY A 619 11.15 17.96 23.19
CA GLY A 619 11.47 16.72 22.51
C GLY A 619 12.95 16.36 22.67
N LEU A 620 13.87 17.33 22.51
CA LEU A 620 15.30 17.11 22.68
C LEU A 620 15.64 16.68 24.11
N LEU A 621 15.06 17.32 25.14
CA LEU A 621 15.27 16.90 26.53
C LEU A 621 14.77 15.48 26.79
N ALA A 622 13.59 15.17 26.29
CA ALA A 622 12.99 13.86 26.48
C ALA A 622 13.78 12.75 25.77
N GLU A 623 14.35 13.00 24.59
CA GLU A 623 15.29 12.07 23.95
C GLU A 623 16.52 11.81 24.85
N MET A 624 17.07 12.85 25.50
CA MET A 624 18.22 12.72 26.40
C MET A 624 17.89 11.96 27.70
N ASP A 625 16.67 12.09 28.18
CA ASP A 625 16.17 11.39 29.38
C ASP A 625 15.88 9.90 29.12
N GLY A 626 16.07 9.41 27.89
CA GLY A 626 15.60 8.09 27.48
C GLY A 626 14.08 7.99 27.52
N GLY A 627 13.39 9.14 27.46
CA GLY A 627 11.95 9.25 27.51
C GLY A 627 11.27 8.97 26.16
N CYS A 628 9.96 8.78 26.23
CA CYS A 628 9.10 8.37 25.11
C CYS A 628 8.83 9.47 24.07
N ASN A 629 9.68 10.49 23.92
CA ASN A 629 9.46 11.54 22.92
C ASN A 629 10.59 11.54 21.90
N TYR A 630 10.23 11.59 20.62
CA TYR A 630 11.19 11.50 19.52
C TYR A 630 11.07 12.72 18.62
N ILE A 631 12.21 13.27 18.19
CA ILE A 631 12.30 14.31 17.18
C ILE A 631 12.83 13.70 15.89
N HIS A 632 11.97 13.74 14.88
CA HIS A 632 12.30 13.34 13.53
C HIS A 632 12.40 14.56 12.62
N VAL A 633 13.51 14.67 11.89
CA VAL A 633 13.72 15.74 10.93
C VAL A 633 13.64 15.16 9.52
N PHE A 634 12.83 15.79 8.68
CA PHE A 634 12.69 15.43 7.27
C PHE A 634 12.40 16.66 6.43
N TYR A 635 12.70 16.52 5.15
CA TYR A 635 12.38 17.54 4.16
C TYR A 635 10.95 17.33 3.68
N PHE A 636 10.08 18.32 3.93
CA PHE A 636 8.72 18.32 3.45
C PHE A 636 8.59 19.29 2.28
N GLU A 637 8.22 18.76 1.12
CA GLU A 637 7.97 19.57 -0.07
C GLU A 637 6.46 19.82 -0.21
N GLU A 638 6.03 21.03 0.09
CA GLU A 638 4.66 21.47 -0.12
C GLU A 638 4.60 22.40 -1.33
N GLU A 639 3.48 22.40 -2.05
CA GLU A 639 3.31 23.31 -3.18
C GLU A 639 2.34 24.44 -2.82
N VAL A 640 2.90 25.61 -2.49
CA VAL A 640 2.17 26.83 -2.16
C VAL A 640 2.26 27.78 -3.36
N ASP A 641 1.12 28.25 -3.88
CA ASP A 641 1.06 29.18 -5.01
C ASP A 641 1.90 28.78 -6.24
N ARG A 642 1.88 27.49 -6.60
CA ARG A 642 2.61 26.91 -7.76
C ARG A 642 4.14 26.92 -7.63
N LYS A 643 4.67 27.18 -6.44
CA LYS A 643 6.08 26.98 -6.13
C LYS A 643 6.19 25.81 -5.18
N LYS A 644 7.08 24.88 -5.52
CA LYS A 644 7.52 23.87 -4.56
C LYS A 644 8.32 24.59 -3.49
N VAL A 645 7.71 24.75 -2.32
CA VAL A 645 8.34 25.28 -1.14
C VAL A 645 8.68 24.07 -0.29
N GLY A 646 9.92 23.63 -0.42
CA GLY A 646 10.44 22.64 0.51
C GLY A 646 10.94 23.32 1.77
N ARG A 647 10.55 22.77 2.90
CA ARG A 647 10.96 23.21 4.24
C ARG A 647 11.40 22.01 5.04
N TRP A 648 12.34 22.23 5.95
CA TRP A 648 12.70 21.20 6.90
C TRP A 648 11.70 21.22 8.05
N VAL A 649 11.15 20.06 8.36
CA VAL A 649 10.14 19.90 9.41
C VAL A 649 10.73 19.00 10.49
N ALA A 650 10.63 19.46 11.73
CA ALA A 650 10.83 18.64 12.91
C ALA A 650 9.47 18.12 13.38
N GLU A 651 9.26 16.82 13.27
CA GLU A 651 8.16 16.11 13.90
C GLU A 651 8.56 15.74 15.32
N VAL A 652 7.89 16.36 16.30
CA VAL A 652 8.00 15.99 17.71
C VAL A 652 6.82 15.10 18.05
N SER A 653 7.08 13.85 18.39
CA SER A 653 6.06 12.87 18.79
C SER A 653 6.20 12.54 20.26
N TRP A 654 5.08 12.34 20.96
CA TRP A 654 5.05 11.97 22.36
C TRP A 654 3.82 11.12 22.70
N ARG A 655 3.98 10.24 23.68
CA ARG A 655 2.84 9.54 24.30
C ARG A 655 2.20 10.41 25.37
N VAL A 656 0.88 10.33 25.44
CA VAL A 656 0.08 10.95 26.49
C VAL A 656 -0.25 9.87 27.50
N GLU A 657 0.15 10.10 28.75
CA GLU A 657 -0.21 9.20 29.84
C GLU A 657 -1.74 9.22 30.06
N PRO A 658 -2.41 8.07 29.99
CA PRO A 658 -3.85 8.00 30.16
C PRO A 658 -4.25 8.06 31.65
N LYS A 659 -4.19 9.25 32.25
CA LYS A 659 -4.48 9.47 33.68
C LYS A 659 -5.83 8.89 34.11
N LEU A 660 -6.84 8.97 33.24
CA LEU A 660 -8.15 8.39 33.51
C LEU A 660 -8.07 6.86 33.71
N LEU A 661 -7.25 6.16 32.91
CA LEU A 661 -7.14 4.70 32.95
C LEU A 661 -6.41 4.21 34.19
N SER A 662 -5.51 5.02 34.76
CA SER A 662 -4.87 4.71 36.05
C SER A 662 -5.84 4.64 37.25
N GLN A 663 -7.09 5.07 37.06
CA GLN A 663 -8.11 5.16 38.10
C GLN A 663 -9.33 4.27 37.84
N VAL A 664 -9.34 3.51 36.74
CA VAL A 664 -10.41 2.54 36.42
C VAL A 664 -9.84 1.14 36.52
N GLU A 665 -10.57 0.24 37.19
CA GLU A 665 -10.16 -1.16 37.38
C GLU A 665 -10.25 -1.95 36.07
N THR A 666 -11.31 -1.74 35.28
CA THR A 666 -11.59 -2.50 34.06
C THR A 666 -11.84 -1.60 32.86
N VAL A 667 -11.05 -1.80 31.80
CA VAL A 667 -11.18 -1.09 30.52
C VAL A 667 -11.61 -2.08 29.44
N LEU A 668 -12.72 -1.78 28.78
CA LEU A 668 -13.24 -2.59 27.68
C LEU A 668 -13.14 -1.83 26.34
N LEU A 669 -12.33 -2.37 25.44
CA LEU A 669 -12.13 -1.91 24.07
C LEU A 669 -12.97 -2.73 23.10
N PHE A 670 -13.66 -2.04 22.19
CA PHE A 670 -14.49 -2.69 21.17
C PHE A 670 -14.24 -2.11 19.80
N ASP A 671 -13.54 -2.90 19.00
CA ASP A 671 -13.32 -2.57 17.60
C ASP A 671 -13.51 -3.83 16.76
N ALA A 672 -14.03 -3.67 15.55
CA ALA A 672 -14.06 -4.75 14.57
C ALA A 672 -12.74 -4.86 13.82
N THR A 673 -12.00 -3.76 13.73
CA THR A 673 -10.72 -3.68 13.03
C THR A 673 -9.69 -2.91 13.88
N PRO A 674 -9.38 -3.40 15.10
CA PRO A 674 -8.44 -2.72 15.99
C PRO A 674 -7.02 -2.79 15.46
N ASN A 675 -6.28 -1.68 15.55
CA ASN A 675 -4.83 -1.72 15.45
C ASN A 675 -4.24 -2.24 16.76
N ILE A 676 -4.19 -3.57 16.92
CA ILE A 676 -3.69 -4.23 18.14
C ILE A 676 -2.25 -3.83 18.43
N THR A 677 -1.41 -3.67 17.40
CA THR A 677 -0.01 -3.27 17.56
C THR A 677 0.10 -1.89 18.19
N ALA A 678 -0.64 -0.91 17.69
CA ALA A 678 -0.66 0.43 18.26
C ALA A 678 -1.36 0.49 19.63
N LEU A 679 -2.40 -0.33 19.86
CA LEU A 679 -3.02 -0.44 21.18
C LEU A 679 -2.04 -1.00 22.21
N ARG A 680 -1.26 -2.03 21.87
CA ARG A 680 -0.25 -2.61 22.77
C ARG A 680 0.90 -1.67 23.08
N ALA A 681 1.18 -0.70 22.20
CA ALA A 681 2.11 0.38 22.48
C ALA A 681 1.66 1.22 23.70
N HIS A 682 0.35 1.36 23.90
CA HIS A 682 -0.23 2.11 25.02
C HIS A 682 -0.74 1.23 26.18
N PHE A 683 -1.09 -0.01 25.88
CA PHE A 683 -1.64 -1.02 26.80
C PHE A 683 -0.86 -2.33 26.67
N PRO A 684 0.37 -2.43 27.23
CA PRO A 684 1.18 -3.64 27.12
C PRO A 684 0.47 -4.89 27.67
N GLU A 685 -0.40 -4.73 28.66
CA GLU A 685 -1.22 -5.76 29.31
C GLU A 685 -2.49 -6.14 28.54
N LEU A 686 -2.71 -5.58 27.34
CA LEU A 686 -3.91 -5.79 26.55
C LEU A 686 -4.21 -7.27 26.27
N GLU A 687 -5.31 -7.76 26.86
CA GLU A 687 -5.87 -9.08 26.56
C GLU A 687 -6.81 -8.99 25.37
N VAL A 688 -6.54 -9.75 24.31
CA VAL A 688 -7.36 -9.77 23.09
C VAL A 688 -8.18 -11.05 23.03
N ALA A 689 -9.49 -10.90 22.94
CA ALA A 689 -10.41 -11.98 22.62
C ALA A 689 -10.98 -11.77 21.21
N GLU A 690 -10.75 -12.73 20.32
CA GLU A 690 -11.21 -12.67 18.93
C GLU A 690 -12.42 -13.60 18.71
N PHE A 691 -13.44 -13.08 18.05
CA PHE A 691 -14.69 -13.78 17.75
C PHE A 691 -15.03 -13.61 16.28
N GLU A 692 -14.88 -14.68 15.52
CA GLU A 692 -15.16 -14.65 14.10
C GLU A 692 -16.59 -15.11 13.82
N ALA A 693 -17.26 -14.42 12.89
CA ALA A 693 -18.53 -14.84 12.29
C ALA A 693 -18.43 -14.75 10.76
N PRO A 694 -19.02 -15.70 10.02
CA PRO A 694 -18.98 -15.75 8.56
C PRO A 694 -19.73 -14.58 7.95
N ALA A 695 -19.32 -14.15 6.75
CA ALA A 695 -20.02 -13.12 6.00
C ALA A 695 -21.24 -13.73 5.28
N GLN A 696 -22.24 -14.13 6.06
CA GLN A 696 -23.44 -14.79 5.56
C GLN A 696 -24.08 -13.97 4.44
N ASN A 697 -24.54 -14.68 3.40
CA ASN A 697 -25.34 -14.10 2.32
C ASN A 697 -24.69 -12.89 1.60
N THR A 698 -23.36 -12.90 1.40
CA THR A 698 -22.71 -11.93 0.51
C THR A 698 -22.28 -12.53 -0.81
N HIS A 699 -22.31 -11.70 -1.86
CA HIS A 699 -21.72 -12.00 -3.16
C HIS A 699 -20.68 -10.94 -3.50
N VAL A 700 -19.40 -11.27 -3.34
CA VAL A 700 -18.31 -10.32 -3.57
C VAL A 700 -17.74 -10.51 -4.97
N VAL A 701 -17.86 -9.46 -5.79
CA VAL A 701 -17.29 -9.37 -7.13
C VAL A 701 -16.17 -8.35 -7.09
N GLN A 702 -14.94 -8.77 -7.38
CA GLN A 702 -13.77 -7.91 -7.32
C GLN A 702 -13.15 -7.69 -8.70
N CYS A 703 -12.77 -6.44 -8.97
CA CYS A 703 -11.99 -6.08 -10.16
C CYS A 703 -10.52 -6.44 -9.98
N TYR A 704 -9.91 -7.18 -10.90
CA TYR A 704 -8.44 -7.39 -10.86
C TYR A 704 -7.63 -6.27 -11.55
N ASP A 705 -8.29 -5.25 -12.11
CA ASP A 705 -7.63 -4.11 -12.75
C ASP A 705 -7.82 -2.80 -11.95
N THR A 706 -7.02 -1.78 -12.27
CA THR A 706 -6.98 -0.50 -11.54
C THR A 706 -7.99 0.52 -12.06
N SER A 707 -9.02 0.09 -12.79
CA SER A 707 -9.92 1.01 -13.49
C SER A 707 -10.81 1.83 -12.55
N GLY A 708 -11.04 1.36 -11.32
CA GLY A 708 -11.76 2.13 -10.29
C GLY A 708 -10.86 2.80 -9.26
N SER A 709 -9.57 2.93 -9.54
CA SER A 709 -8.65 3.65 -8.67
C SER A 709 -8.89 5.16 -8.69
N ARG A 710 -8.56 5.90 -7.63
CA ARG A 710 -8.87 7.34 -7.58
C ARG A 710 -8.21 8.14 -8.71
N ALA A 711 -6.99 7.80 -9.14
CA ALA A 711 -6.28 8.47 -10.22
C ALA A 711 -6.74 8.00 -11.60
N SER A 712 -7.56 6.94 -11.70
CA SER A 712 -8.24 6.63 -12.94
C SER A 712 -9.49 7.50 -13.10
N ILE A 713 -10.12 7.98 -12.03
CA ILE A 713 -11.43 8.65 -12.08
C ILE A 713 -11.38 10.15 -11.76
N LEU A 714 -10.45 10.58 -10.92
CA LEU A 714 -10.21 11.98 -10.60
C LEU A 714 -9.02 12.50 -11.38
N ASN A 715 -9.14 13.76 -11.79
CA ASN A 715 -8.09 14.45 -12.51
C ASN A 715 -6.94 14.76 -11.53
N PRO A 716 -5.74 14.20 -11.75
CA PRO A 716 -4.61 14.40 -10.84
C PRO A 716 -4.00 15.79 -11.01
N PHE A 717 -4.33 16.50 -12.09
CA PHE A 717 -3.91 17.88 -12.25
C PHE A 717 -4.70 18.75 -11.29
N ASP A 718 -4.02 19.72 -10.71
CA ASP A 718 -4.67 20.75 -9.93
C ASP A 718 -5.21 21.82 -10.89
N LYS A 719 -6.52 22.07 -10.81
CA LYS A 719 -7.22 23.08 -11.61
C LYS A 719 -6.61 24.47 -11.43
N SER A 720 -6.07 24.75 -10.25
CA SER A 720 -5.42 26.03 -9.92
C SER A 720 -4.01 26.14 -10.48
N LYS A 721 -3.29 25.03 -10.70
CA LYS A 721 -1.88 25.01 -11.11
C LYS A 721 -1.71 25.00 -12.63
N ASP A 722 -2.49 24.17 -13.33
CA ASP A 722 -2.38 24.03 -14.78
C ASP A 722 -3.78 23.88 -15.40
N LEU A 723 -4.54 24.97 -15.42
CA LEU A 723 -5.91 24.99 -15.96
C LEU A 723 -5.99 24.40 -17.38
N LYS A 724 -4.95 24.60 -18.20
CA LYS A 724 -4.91 24.08 -19.57
C LYS A 724 -4.78 22.56 -19.59
N LYS A 725 -3.79 21.98 -18.90
CA LYS A 725 -3.66 20.51 -18.79
C LYS A 725 -4.84 19.91 -18.05
N TRP A 726 -5.32 20.56 -16.99
CA TRP A 726 -6.51 20.16 -16.26
C TRP A 726 -7.70 20.04 -17.20
N THR A 727 -8.05 21.12 -17.93
CA THR A 727 -9.20 21.14 -18.85
C THR A 727 -9.05 20.11 -19.97
N GLN A 728 -7.84 19.94 -20.52
CA GLN A 728 -7.57 18.94 -21.55
C GLN A 728 -7.75 17.50 -21.04
N ALA A 729 -7.32 17.21 -19.82
CA ALA A 729 -7.43 15.88 -19.22
C ALA A 729 -8.84 15.61 -18.67
N GLU A 730 -9.53 16.65 -18.19
CA GLU A 730 -10.81 16.58 -17.48
C GLU A 730 -11.90 15.89 -18.31
N ALA A 731 -11.94 16.12 -19.62
CA ALA A 731 -12.90 15.46 -20.50
C ALA A 731 -12.80 13.93 -20.44
N GLY A 732 -11.58 13.39 -20.31
CA GLY A 732 -11.34 11.95 -20.16
C GLY A 732 -11.80 11.42 -18.81
N TYR A 733 -11.58 12.17 -17.73
CA TYR A 733 -12.02 11.80 -16.37
C TYR A 733 -13.53 11.88 -16.20
N LYS A 734 -14.18 12.94 -16.74
CA LYS A 734 -15.65 13.06 -16.80
C LYS A 734 -16.28 11.88 -17.52
N LYS A 735 -15.71 11.45 -18.65
CA LYS A 735 -16.21 10.26 -19.36
C LYS A 735 -16.16 9.01 -18.49
N LYS A 736 -15.11 8.83 -17.68
CA LYS A 736 -15.01 7.69 -16.75
C LYS A 736 -15.97 7.82 -15.58
N ARG A 737 -16.18 9.02 -15.03
CA ARG A 737 -17.21 9.27 -14.01
C ARG A 737 -18.62 8.99 -14.54
N GLU A 738 -18.94 9.41 -15.76
CA GLU A 738 -20.21 9.05 -16.41
C GLU A 738 -20.37 7.52 -16.54
N GLN A 739 -19.30 6.79 -16.87
CA GLN A 739 -19.35 5.32 -16.93
C GLN A 739 -19.65 4.70 -15.56
N VAL A 740 -19.02 5.20 -14.50
CA VAL A 740 -19.33 4.73 -13.13
C VAL A 740 -20.74 5.15 -12.72
N ALA A 741 -21.18 6.37 -13.05
CA ALA A 741 -22.53 6.85 -12.77
C ALA A 741 -23.58 5.98 -13.47
N ALA A 742 -23.38 5.65 -14.74
CA ALA A 742 -24.25 4.74 -15.49
C ALA A 742 -24.28 3.34 -14.86
N LEU A 743 -23.11 2.81 -14.43
CA LEU A 743 -23.05 1.54 -13.71
C LEU A 743 -23.87 1.57 -12.42
N LEU A 744 -23.73 2.63 -11.61
CA LEU A 744 -24.46 2.78 -10.34
C LEU A 744 -25.96 2.92 -10.57
N ARG A 745 -26.40 3.75 -11.54
CA ARG A 745 -27.83 3.88 -11.90
C ARG A 745 -28.43 2.58 -12.43
N ALA A 746 -27.61 1.77 -13.09
CA ALA A 746 -28.04 0.51 -13.64
C ALA A 746 -28.21 -0.57 -12.58
N GLN A 747 -27.69 -0.40 -11.36
CA GLN A 747 -27.84 -1.42 -10.31
C GLN A 747 -29.29 -1.51 -9.84
N PRO A 748 -29.80 -2.73 -9.67
CA PRO A 748 -31.16 -2.90 -9.20
C PRO A 748 -31.26 -2.74 -7.70
N GLY A 749 -32.35 -2.15 -7.24
CA GLY A 749 -32.58 -1.87 -5.82
C GLY A 749 -31.78 -0.68 -5.30
N TYR A 750 -31.56 -0.64 -3.99
CA TYR A 750 -30.90 0.45 -3.29
C TYR A 750 -29.39 0.19 -3.16
N THR A 751 -28.59 1.18 -3.58
CA THR A 751 -27.14 1.04 -3.70
C THR A 751 -26.40 2.05 -2.83
N VAL A 752 -25.48 1.57 -2.01
CA VAL A 752 -24.53 2.42 -1.28
C VAL A 752 -23.18 2.38 -2.00
N ALA A 753 -22.63 3.54 -2.32
CA ALA A 753 -21.29 3.67 -2.89
C ALA A 753 -20.35 4.36 -1.91
N VAL A 754 -19.37 3.62 -1.39
CA VAL A 754 -18.33 4.15 -0.49
C VAL A 754 -17.09 4.50 -1.32
N VAL A 755 -16.74 5.78 -1.30
CA VAL A 755 -15.74 6.38 -2.19
C VAL A 755 -14.83 7.37 -1.45
N PRO A 756 -13.73 7.87 -2.02
CA PRO A 756 -13.01 9.02 -1.46
C PRO A 756 -13.89 10.27 -1.39
N LYS A 757 -13.63 11.17 -0.44
CA LYS A 757 -14.47 12.38 -0.23
C LYS A 757 -14.59 13.25 -1.50
N ASP A 758 -13.46 13.50 -2.16
CA ASP A 758 -13.40 14.27 -3.41
C ASP A 758 -14.06 13.56 -4.59
N TYR A 759 -14.07 12.23 -4.58
CA TYR A 759 -14.83 11.44 -5.53
C TYR A 759 -16.33 11.65 -5.36
N ARG A 760 -16.82 11.55 -4.12
CA ARG A 760 -18.23 11.79 -3.80
C ARG A 760 -18.64 13.18 -4.28
N GLU A 761 -17.89 14.21 -3.89
CA GLU A 761 -18.17 15.60 -4.25
C GLU A 761 -18.24 15.79 -5.77
N ALA A 762 -17.32 15.17 -6.52
CA ALA A 762 -17.36 15.21 -7.98
C ALA A 762 -18.58 14.50 -8.56
N MET A 763 -18.96 13.32 -8.04
CA MET A 763 -20.12 12.57 -8.53
C MET A 763 -21.44 13.26 -8.23
N GLU A 764 -21.62 13.78 -7.00
CA GLU A 764 -22.83 14.49 -6.59
C GLU A 764 -23.00 15.82 -7.33
N ALA A 765 -21.89 16.48 -7.70
CA ALA A 765 -21.93 17.69 -8.51
C ALA A 765 -22.27 17.44 -9.99
N GLU A 766 -21.88 16.29 -10.53
CA GLU A 766 -22.02 15.98 -11.97
C GLU A 766 -23.27 15.15 -12.29
N HIS A 767 -23.82 14.43 -11.32
CA HIS A 767 -24.84 13.42 -11.55
C HIS A 767 -25.91 13.40 -10.45
N THR A 768 -27.14 13.12 -10.85
CA THR A 768 -28.24 12.82 -9.93
C THR A 768 -28.51 11.33 -9.88
N PHE A 769 -28.93 10.87 -8.70
CA PHE A 769 -29.29 9.48 -8.44
C PHE A 769 -30.58 9.45 -7.61
N GLU A 770 -31.43 8.46 -7.87
CA GLU A 770 -32.67 8.26 -7.09
C GLU A 770 -32.45 7.23 -5.97
N ARG A 771 -31.78 6.12 -6.31
CA ARG A 771 -31.58 4.95 -5.43
C ARG A 771 -30.12 4.67 -5.10
N VAL A 772 -29.26 5.66 -5.29
CA VAL A 772 -27.84 5.57 -4.94
C VAL A 772 -27.54 6.64 -3.90
N VAL A 773 -26.90 6.23 -2.80
CA VAL A 773 -26.36 7.14 -1.80
C VAL A 773 -24.84 6.96 -1.73
N PHE A 774 -24.12 8.07 -1.59
CA PHE A 774 -22.67 8.04 -1.43
C PHE A 774 -22.28 8.19 0.03
N ALA A 775 -21.33 7.37 0.45
CA ALA A 775 -20.57 7.55 1.66
C ALA A 775 -19.12 7.86 1.30
N HIS A 776 -18.36 8.38 2.25
CA HIS A 776 -16.91 8.38 2.11
C HIS A 776 -16.23 7.61 3.21
N TYR A 777 -15.10 7.02 2.89
CA TYR A 777 -14.34 6.17 3.80
C TYR A 777 -14.00 6.81 5.15
N GLY A 778 -13.83 8.14 5.18
CA GLY A 778 -13.55 8.88 6.43
C GLY A 778 -14.77 9.20 7.29
N LYS A 779 -15.99 8.83 6.86
CA LYS A 779 -17.24 9.03 7.62
C LYS A 779 -18.24 7.89 7.39
N VAL A 780 -17.71 6.67 7.25
CA VAL A 780 -18.53 5.46 7.09
C VAL A 780 -18.64 4.66 8.39
N GLN A 781 -17.71 4.90 9.33
CA GLN A 781 -17.76 4.37 10.69
C GLN A 781 -19.03 4.89 11.39
N GLY A 782 -19.65 4.05 12.23
CA GLY A 782 -20.91 4.39 12.93
C GLY A 782 -22.17 4.42 12.07
N GLN A 783 -22.08 4.75 10.77
CA GLN A 783 -23.25 4.82 9.88
C GLN A 783 -23.96 3.46 9.78
N ASP A 784 -25.22 3.39 10.24
CA ASP A 784 -26.06 2.18 10.15
C ASP A 784 -27.27 2.34 9.22
N ARG A 785 -27.75 3.58 9.08
CA ARG A 785 -28.89 3.95 8.23
C ARG A 785 -28.44 4.78 7.04
N TRP A 786 -29.08 4.55 5.91
CA TRP A 786 -28.82 5.17 4.63
C TRP A 786 -30.06 5.93 4.19
N GLU A 787 -29.93 7.24 4.00
CA GLU A 787 -31.00 8.08 3.48
C GLU A 787 -30.74 8.34 1.99
N PHE A 788 -31.67 7.86 1.16
CA PHE A 788 -31.57 7.95 -0.29
C PHE A 788 -32.22 9.25 -0.81
N PRO A 789 -31.81 9.74 -1.99
CA PRO A 789 -32.38 10.96 -2.57
C PRO A 789 -33.90 10.93 -2.80
N ASP A 790 -34.50 9.74 -2.92
CA ASP A 790 -35.95 9.55 -3.02
C ASP A 790 -36.69 9.64 -1.66
N GLY A 791 -35.96 9.88 -0.56
CA GLY A 791 -36.47 9.96 0.81
C GLY A 791 -36.54 8.62 1.55
N THR A 792 -36.19 7.51 0.89
CA THR A 792 -36.17 6.18 1.51
C THR A 792 -35.04 6.10 2.53
N LYS A 793 -35.34 5.53 3.70
CA LYS A 793 -34.34 5.27 4.75
C LYS A 793 -34.23 3.76 4.97
N LEU A 794 -33.03 3.22 4.76
CA LEU A 794 -32.76 1.78 4.90
C LEU A 794 -31.61 1.53 5.86
N HIS A 795 -31.68 0.45 6.63
CA HIS A 795 -30.54 -0.09 7.34
C HIS A 795 -29.56 -0.75 6.37
N GLY A 796 -28.30 -0.86 6.80
CA GLY A 796 -27.27 -1.57 6.02
C GLY A 796 -27.63 -3.01 5.64
N ALA A 797 -28.45 -3.70 6.44
CA ALA A 797 -28.94 -5.05 6.15
C ALA A 797 -30.05 -5.10 5.08
N GLU A 798 -30.60 -3.95 4.69
CA GLU A 798 -31.73 -3.83 3.76
C GLU A 798 -31.32 -3.33 2.38
N ILE A 799 -30.13 -2.72 2.24
CA ILE A 799 -29.61 -2.29 0.92
C ILE A 799 -29.32 -3.50 0.03
N ASP A 800 -29.40 -3.34 -1.29
CA ASP A 800 -29.19 -4.44 -2.23
C ASP A 800 -27.76 -4.54 -2.73
N ASN A 801 -27.08 -3.39 -2.85
CA ASN A 801 -25.72 -3.32 -3.40
C ASN A 801 -24.81 -2.41 -2.56
N LEU A 802 -23.55 -2.82 -2.47
CA LEU A 802 -22.48 -2.04 -1.87
C LEU A 802 -21.31 -1.92 -2.86
N PHE A 803 -20.88 -0.70 -3.16
CA PHE A 803 -19.75 -0.41 -4.02
C PHE A 803 -18.60 0.14 -3.19
N LEU A 804 -17.40 -0.43 -3.34
CA LEU A 804 -16.15 0.06 -2.77
C LEU A 804 -15.24 0.53 -3.91
N ILE A 805 -14.94 1.83 -3.96
CA ILE A 805 -14.23 2.45 -5.10
C ILE A 805 -13.07 3.29 -4.60
N GLY A 806 -11.91 3.21 -5.26
CA GLY A 806 -10.98 4.35 -5.32
C GLY A 806 -10.06 4.63 -4.13
N ARG A 807 -9.87 3.71 -3.17
CA ARG A 807 -8.90 3.95 -2.08
C ARG A 807 -7.48 3.54 -2.47
N TYR A 808 -6.53 4.48 -2.44
CA TYR A 808 -5.09 4.18 -2.60
C TYR A 808 -4.42 3.88 -1.27
N ALA A 809 -3.40 3.03 -1.35
CA ALA A 809 -2.39 2.90 -0.31
C ALA A 809 -1.80 4.30 -0.02
N PRO A 810 -1.85 4.79 1.23
CA PRO A 810 -1.15 6.01 1.63
C PRO A 810 0.35 5.89 1.35
N MET A 811 1.09 6.99 1.18
CA MET A 811 2.54 6.90 0.98
C MET A 811 3.25 6.30 2.22
N PRO A 812 4.32 5.49 2.05
CA PRO A 812 5.04 4.87 3.17
C PRO A 812 5.43 5.85 4.28
N TYR A 813 6.00 7.00 3.93
CA TYR A 813 6.43 8.00 4.92
C TYR A 813 5.30 8.50 5.84
N VAL A 814 4.04 8.52 5.36
CA VAL A 814 2.88 8.92 6.17
C VAL A 814 2.59 7.83 7.20
N MET A 815 2.67 6.56 6.81
CA MET A 815 2.46 5.43 7.72
C MET A 815 3.64 5.26 8.68
N GLU A 816 4.87 5.54 8.23
CA GLU A 816 6.03 5.55 9.10
C GLU A 816 5.92 6.65 10.17
N SER A 817 5.47 7.86 9.80
CA SER A 817 5.19 8.93 10.77
C SER A 817 4.16 8.48 11.80
N GLU A 818 3.08 7.88 11.31
CA GLU A 818 1.99 7.39 12.14
C GLU A 818 2.41 6.22 13.04
N ALA A 819 3.31 5.35 12.60
CA ALA A 819 3.90 4.33 13.46
C ALA A 819 4.85 4.94 14.50
N ARG A 820 5.65 5.94 14.12
CA ARG A 820 6.58 6.64 15.03
C ARG A 820 5.86 7.29 16.20
N LYS A 821 4.66 7.86 16.01
CA LYS A 821 3.91 8.44 17.13
C LYS A 821 3.47 7.40 18.16
N HIS A 822 3.16 6.17 17.73
CA HIS A 822 2.76 5.10 18.64
C HIS A 822 3.96 4.48 19.34
N HIS A 823 5.06 4.27 18.62
CA HIS A 823 6.25 3.53 19.07
C HIS A 823 7.46 4.45 19.30
N CYS A 824 7.24 5.65 19.84
CA CYS A 824 8.28 6.68 20.00
C CYS A 824 9.32 6.38 21.09
N ASP A 825 9.11 5.34 21.91
CA ASP A 825 10.01 4.82 22.94
C ASP A 825 10.77 3.55 22.51
N GLU A 826 10.53 3.06 21.29
CA GLU A 826 11.19 1.89 20.72
C GLU A 826 12.28 2.29 19.71
N ASP A 827 12.96 1.29 19.15
CA ASP A 827 13.89 1.49 18.03
C ASP A 827 13.21 2.25 16.88
N ALA A 828 13.98 3.16 16.27
CA ALA A 828 13.51 3.99 15.19
C ALA A 828 12.83 3.17 14.09
N VAL A 829 11.61 3.57 13.73
CA VAL A 829 10.87 2.98 12.61
C VAL A 829 11.74 2.98 11.36
N THR A 830 11.89 1.82 10.74
CA THR A 830 12.73 1.67 9.55
C THR A 830 12.11 2.47 8.41
N LYS A 831 12.85 3.45 7.89
CA LYS A 831 12.43 4.21 6.71
C LYS A 831 12.47 3.32 5.48
N MET A 832 11.39 3.28 4.73
CA MET A 832 11.40 2.68 3.41
C MET A 832 11.97 3.70 2.42
N GLY A 833 13.11 3.38 1.80
CA GLY A 833 13.70 4.20 0.73
C GLY A 833 12.90 4.19 -0.58
N GLY A 834 11.68 3.64 -0.60
CA GLY A 834 10.90 3.35 -1.80
C GLY A 834 9.41 3.13 -1.54
N TRP A 835 8.71 2.53 -2.50
CA TRP A 835 7.30 2.14 -2.39
C TRP A 835 7.14 0.80 -1.66
N TYR A 836 5.96 0.53 -1.11
CA TYR A 836 5.68 -0.74 -0.43
C TYR A 836 6.09 -1.96 -1.27
N ARG A 837 6.58 -2.98 -0.57
CA ARG A 837 6.81 -4.29 -1.17
C ARG A 837 5.45 -4.91 -1.51
N GLU A 838 5.28 -5.36 -2.74
CA GLU A 838 4.04 -6.03 -3.16
C GLU A 838 4.16 -7.55 -2.95
N VAL A 839 3.30 -8.09 -2.08
CA VAL A 839 3.15 -9.53 -1.87
C VAL A 839 1.96 -10.03 -2.70
N PRO A 840 2.12 -11.07 -3.52
CA PRO A 840 1.01 -11.64 -4.28
C PRO A 840 0.06 -12.42 -3.36
N VAL A 841 -1.23 -12.33 -3.62
CA VAL A 841 -2.30 -13.00 -2.83
C VAL A 841 -3.25 -13.71 -3.78
N GLU A 842 -3.71 -14.91 -3.43
CA GLU A 842 -4.71 -15.64 -4.22
C GLU A 842 -6.09 -14.97 -4.10
N LEU A 843 -6.83 -14.89 -5.21
CA LEU A 843 -8.23 -14.48 -5.26
C LEU A 843 -9.09 -15.64 -5.81
N ALA A 844 -10.42 -15.57 -5.65
CA ALA A 844 -11.42 -16.62 -5.95
C ALA A 844 -11.06 -17.64 -7.05
N ASP A 845 -10.72 -17.17 -8.25
CA ASP A 845 -10.45 -18.00 -9.44
C ASP A 845 -8.96 -18.37 -9.62
N GLY A 846 -8.19 -18.34 -8.53
CA GLY A 846 -6.73 -18.51 -8.52
C GLY A 846 -5.99 -17.36 -9.21
N VAL A 847 -6.59 -16.15 -9.24
CA VAL A 847 -5.98 -14.95 -9.80
C VAL A 847 -5.11 -14.29 -8.73
N ALA A 848 -3.85 -13.99 -9.04
CA ALA A 848 -2.99 -13.26 -8.12
C ALA A 848 -3.39 -11.77 -8.09
N GLY A 849 -3.89 -11.30 -6.94
CA GLY A 849 -3.86 -9.90 -6.54
C GLY A 849 -2.48 -9.51 -6.01
N VAL A 850 -2.26 -8.23 -5.73
CA VAL A 850 -1.08 -7.75 -5.02
C VAL A 850 -1.50 -7.06 -3.74
N MET A 851 -0.70 -7.18 -2.70
CA MET A 851 -0.89 -6.56 -1.39
C MET A 851 0.39 -5.80 -1.04
N PRO A 852 0.37 -4.46 -0.95
CA PRO A 852 1.47 -3.69 -0.41
C PRO A 852 1.66 -4.06 1.06
N VAL A 853 2.90 -4.28 1.43
CA VAL A 853 3.35 -4.62 2.78
C VAL A 853 4.53 -3.72 3.09
N HIS A 854 4.57 -3.24 4.34
CA HIS A 854 5.73 -2.55 4.87
C HIS A 854 6.67 -3.55 5.57
N ASP A 855 7.98 -3.40 5.41
CA ASP A 855 8.94 -4.35 5.99
C ASP A 855 9.03 -4.23 7.53
N ASP A 856 8.85 -3.02 8.06
CA ASP A 856 8.61 -2.81 9.50
C ASP A 856 7.16 -3.21 9.88
N PRO A 857 6.96 -4.22 10.75
CA PRO A 857 5.63 -4.73 11.10
C PRO A 857 4.76 -3.71 11.85
N ARG A 858 5.35 -2.71 12.50
CA ARG A 858 4.60 -1.64 13.19
C ARG A 858 3.95 -0.71 12.17
N VAL A 859 4.71 -0.34 11.15
CA VAL A 859 4.21 0.45 10.02
C VAL A 859 3.20 -0.34 9.21
N ASP A 860 3.44 -1.63 8.99
CA ASP A 860 2.48 -2.50 8.30
C ASP A 860 1.16 -2.60 9.05
N ALA A 861 1.19 -2.69 10.38
CA ALA A 861 -0.01 -2.69 11.22
C ALA A 861 -0.79 -1.37 11.10
N VAL A 862 -0.10 -0.23 11.15
CA VAL A 862 -0.72 1.09 10.92
C VAL A 862 -1.26 1.21 9.50
N PHE A 863 -0.52 0.73 8.50
CA PHE A 863 -0.95 0.72 7.10
C PHE A 863 -2.22 -0.12 6.92
N LYS A 864 -2.27 -1.32 7.51
CA LYS A 864 -3.47 -2.17 7.55
C LYS A 864 -4.64 -1.43 8.20
N ALA A 865 -4.44 -0.82 9.37
CA ALA A 865 -5.47 -0.06 10.08
C ALA A 865 -6.01 1.14 9.28
N VAL A 866 -5.13 1.93 8.68
CA VAL A 866 -5.51 3.13 7.93
C VAL A 866 -6.11 2.77 6.59
N TRP A 867 -5.69 1.68 5.95
CA TRP A 867 -6.06 1.44 4.56
C TRP A 867 -6.97 0.23 4.34
N ARG A 868 -6.61 -0.94 4.85
CA ARG A 868 -7.40 -2.17 4.71
C ARG A 868 -8.62 -2.13 5.61
N ASP A 869 -8.42 -1.81 6.87
CA ASP A 869 -9.44 -1.90 7.91
C ASP A 869 -10.57 -0.92 7.66
N THR A 870 -10.28 0.28 7.18
CA THR A 870 -11.37 1.20 6.80
C THR A 870 -12.16 0.71 5.57
N GLN A 871 -11.55 -0.04 4.65
CA GLN A 871 -12.30 -0.70 3.56
C GLN A 871 -13.14 -1.86 4.08
N MET A 872 -12.62 -2.61 5.06
CA MET A 872 -13.38 -3.61 5.78
C MET A 872 -14.54 -2.95 6.54
N GLN A 873 -14.35 -1.82 7.22
CA GLN A 873 -15.43 -1.09 7.88
C GLN A 873 -16.52 -0.64 6.90
N ALA A 874 -16.13 -0.21 5.70
CA ALA A 874 -17.04 0.09 4.60
C ALA A 874 -17.81 -1.17 4.14
N PHE A 875 -17.12 -2.30 3.93
CA PHE A 875 -17.73 -3.61 3.65
C PHE A 875 -18.75 -3.98 4.73
N GLY A 876 -18.37 -3.81 6.00
CA GLY A 876 -19.18 -4.09 7.18
C GLY A 876 -20.47 -3.28 7.29
N ARG A 877 -20.62 -2.21 6.49
CA ARG A 877 -21.88 -1.46 6.39
C ARG A 877 -22.99 -2.19 5.67
N GLY A 878 -22.63 -3.17 4.85
CA GLY A 878 -23.58 -4.10 4.29
C GLY A 878 -24.24 -5.02 5.31
N ARG A 879 -23.68 -5.10 6.54
CA ARG A 879 -24.17 -5.95 7.64
C ARG A 879 -24.32 -7.43 7.25
N SER A 880 -23.42 -7.93 6.40
CA SER A 880 -23.44 -9.28 5.80
C SER A 880 -23.95 -10.38 6.74
N VAL A 881 -23.35 -10.48 7.92
CA VAL A 881 -23.63 -11.52 8.92
C VAL A 881 -25.09 -11.59 9.38
N ARG A 882 -25.88 -10.52 9.27
CA ARG A 882 -27.27 -10.44 9.81
C ARG A 882 -28.35 -10.41 8.72
N ARG A 883 -28.00 -10.71 7.48
CA ARG A 883 -28.94 -10.54 6.37
C ARG A 883 -29.71 -11.80 6.04
N GLU A 884 -31.02 -11.64 5.87
CA GLU A 884 -31.88 -12.65 5.25
C GLU A 884 -31.73 -12.65 3.72
N SER A 885 -31.50 -11.47 3.12
CA SER A 885 -31.36 -11.29 1.68
C SER A 885 -29.89 -11.15 1.26
N ARG A 886 -29.53 -11.70 0.10
CA ARG A 886 -28.16 -11.64 -0.43
C ARG A 886 -27.74 -10.19 -0.71
N LEU A 887 -26.61 -9.75 -0.14
CA LEU A 887 -25.96 -8.49 -0.47
C LEU A 887 -24.96 -8.69 -1.60
N ARG A 888 -25.00 -7.82 -2.60
CA ARG A 888 -24.00 -7.80 -3.68
C ARG A 888 -22.96 -6.73 -3.38
N VAL A 889 -21.69 -7.12 -3.37
CA VAL A 889 -20.57 -6.22 -3.09
C VAL A 889 -19.67 -6.15 -4.31
N PHE A 890 -19.47 -4.93 -4.81
CA PHE A 890 -18.63 -4.66 -5.96
C PHE A 890 -17.39 -3.89 -5.53
N ILE A 891 -16.22 -4.51 -5.68
CA ILE A 891 -14.93 -3.92 -5.34
C ILE A 891 -14.22 -3.50 -6.63
N LEU A 892 -14.11 -2.20 -6.87
CA LEU A 892 -13.58 -1.63 -8.11
C LEU A 892 -12.05 -1.39 -8.07
N HIS A 893 -11.31 -2.26 -7.39
CA HIS A 893 -9.84 -2.26 -7.34
C HIS A 893 -9.28 -3.67 -7.10
N ASN A 894 -8.02 -3.86 -7.48
CA ASN A 894 -7.31 -5.15 -7.47
C ASN A 894 -6.63 -5.53 -6.15
N MET A 895 -6.92 -4.77 -5.09
CA MET A 895 -6.34 -4.98 -3.77
C MET A 895 -7.16 -6.00 -2.97
N PRO A 896 -6.57 -7.12 -2.52
CA PRO A 896 -7.28 -8.14 -1.76
C PRO A 896 -7.75 -7.56 -0.42
N LEU A 897 -9.02 -7.80 -0.11
CA LEU A 897 -9.60 -7.54 1.21
C LEU A 897 -9.71 -8.85 1.98
N GLU A 898 -9.85 -8.76 3.31
CA GLU A 898 -10.03 -9.93 4.20
C GLU A 898 -11.50 -10.41 4.17
N VAL A 899 -12.00 -10.68 2.96
CA VAL A 899 -13.33 -11.24 2.70
C VAL A 899 -13.22 -12.31 1.64
N SER A 900 -14.12 -13.29 1.68
CA SER A 900 -14.22 -14.27 0.61
C SER A 900 -14.68 -13.57 -0.65
N VAL A 901 -13.88 -13.66 -1.70
CA VAL A 901 -14.22 -13.17 -3.03
C VAL A 901 -14.90 -14.31 -3.77
N ALA A 902 -16.09 -14.06 -4.33
CA ALA A 902 -16.81 -15.07 -5.11
C ALA A 902 -16.38 -15.05 -6.58
N GLU A 903 -16.09 -13.86 -7.12
CA GLU A 903 -15.75 -13.69 -8.53
C GLU A 903 -14.68 -12.63 -8.75
N VAL A 904 -13.73 -12.90 -9.65
CA VAL A 904 -12.67 -11.96 -10.00
C VAL A 904 -12.74 -11.60 -11.48
N VAL A 905 -13.19 -10.39 -11.80
CA VAL A 905 -13.50 -9.95 -13.16
C VAL A 905 -12.70 -8.69 -13.55
N PRO A 906 -12.50 -8.36 -14.84
CA PRO A 906 -12.00 -7.03 -15.19
C PRO A 906 -13.11 -5.98 -14.99
N ALA A 907 -12.75 -4.72 -14.77
CA ALA A 907 -13.73 -3.65 -14.61
C ALA A 907 -14.66 -3.53 -15.83
N SER A 908 -14.15 -3.84 -17.04
CA SER A 908 -14.99 -3.85 -18.24
C SER A 908 -16.12 -4.89 -18.25
N VAL A 909 -16.00 -5.98 -17.48
CA VAL A 909 -17.07 -6.98 -17.28
C VAL A 909 -18.01 -6.50 -16.19
N MET A 910 -17.47 -5.99 -15.07
CA MET A 910 -18.27 -5.41 -13.99
C MET A 910 -19.15 -4.25 -14.49
N MET A 911 -18.60 -3.39 -15.37
CA MET A 911 -19.31 -2.30 -16.05
C MET A 911 -20.45 -2.74 -16.98
N ARG A 912 -20.67 -4.05 -17.13
CA ARG A 912 -21.79 -4.62 -17.91
C ARG A 912 -22.76 -5.42 -17.04
N ARG A 913 -22.53 -5.42 -15.73
CA ARG A 913 -23.38 -6.08 -14.76
C ARG A 913 -24.46 -5.14 -14.24
N VAL A 914 -25.67 -5.66 -14.20
CA VAL A 914 -26.83 -5.10 -13.53
C VAL A 914 -27.22 -6.10 -12.45
N GLY A 915 -26.71 -5.90 -11.23
CA GLY A 915 -26.81 -6.91 -10.18
C GLY A 915 -26.14 -8.22 -10.59
N ASP A 916 -26.90 -9.33 -10.51
CA ASP A 916 -26.43 -10.67 -10.88
C ASP A 916 -26.55 -10.99 -12.38
N VAL A 917 -26.93 -10.00 -13.20
CA VAL A 917 -27.08 -10.17 -14.65
C VAL A 917 -25.95 -9.49 -15.39
N THR A 918 -25.18 -10.26 -16.16
CA THR A 918 -24.25 -9.74 -17.16
C THR A 918 -24.99 -9.56 -18.49
N LEU A 919 -25.10 -8.33 -18.97
CA LEU A 919 -25.78 -8.04 -20.23
C LEU A 919 -24.89 -8.42 -21.42
N LEU A 920 -25.45 -9.18 -22.39
CA LEU A 920 -24.72 -9.69 -23.56
C LEU A 920 -25.20 -9.10 -24.89
N SER A 921 -26.33 -8.38 -24.89
CA SER A 921 -26.82 -7.64 -26.06
C SER A 921 -26.09 -6.29 -26.19
N GLU A 922 -25.46 -6.01 -27.35
CA GLU A 922 -24.80 -4.73 -27.64
C GLU A 922 -25.74 -3.54 -27.45
N VAL A 923 -26.94 -3.63 -28.03
CA VAL A 923 -27.97 -2.58 -27.96
C VAL A 923 -28.37 -2.32 -26.52
N GLU A 924 -28.45 -3.37 -25.71
CA GLU A 924 -28.84 -3.25 -24.32
C GLU A 924 -27.69 -2.68 -23.47
N VAL A 925 -26.44 -3.11 -23.71
CA VAL A 925 -25.28 -2.51 -23.03
C VAL A 925 -25.12 -1.04 -23.41
N ASP A 926 -25.31 -0.68 -24.68
CA ASP A 926 -25.31 0.72 -25.12
C ASP A 926 -26.44 1.50 -24.45
N ARG A 927 -27.63 0.92 -24.32
CA ARG A 927 -28.76 1.55 -23.62
C ARG A 927 -28.48 1.77 -22.14
N VAL A 928 -27.92 0.77 -21.46
CA VAL A 928 -27.75 0.78 -19.99
C VAL A 928 -26.50 1.55 -19.57
N PHE A 929 -25.40 1.38 -20.29
CA PHE A 929 -24.08 1.90 -19.91
C PHE A 929 -23.51 2.94 -20.88
N GLY A 930 -24.20 3.23 -21.99
CA GLY A 930 -23.81 4.27 -22.95
C GLY A 930 -22.61 3.93 -23.85
N PHE A 931 -21.97 2.76 -23.69
CA PHE A 931 -20.76 2.37 -24.44
C PHE A 931 -20.60 0.84 -24.51
N GLY A 932 -20.89 0.21 -25.66
CA GLY A 932 -21.10 -1.24 -25.73
C GLY A 932 -20.54 -1.95 -26.95
N GLY A 933 -20.59 -1.40 -28.17
CA GLY A 933 -20.36 -2.19 -29.41
C GLY A 933 -19.17 -3.17 -29.41
N ARG A 934 -17.92 -2.68 -29.30
CA ARG A 934 -16.72 -3.55 -29.36
C ARG A 934 -16.56 -4.41 -28.11
N ASN A 935 -16.86 -3.83 -26.96
CA ASN A 935 -16.67 -4.45 -25.67
C ASN A 935 -17.66 -5.59 -25.48
N THR A 936 -18.95 -5.39 -25.72
CA THR A 936 -20.03 -6.39 -25.55
C THR A 936 -19.79 -7.65 -26.35
N ARG A 937 -19.31 -7.54 -27.60
CA ARG A 937 -18.87 -8.71 -28.39
C ARG A 937 -17.81 -9.53 -27.68
N GLU A 938 -16.89 -8.86 -27.00
CA GLU A 938 -15.81 -9.52 -26.28
C GLU A 938 -16.31 -10.29 -25.05
N VAL A 939 -17.33 -9.81 -24.33
CA VAL A 939 -17.89 -10.55 -23.17
C VAL A 939 -18.90 -11.60 -23.60
N LYS A 940 -19.68 -11.35 -24.65
CA LYS A 940 -20.55 -12.36 -25.28
C LYS A 940 -19.76 -13.58 -25.77
N LYS A 941 -18.45 -13.43 -26.03
CA LYS A 941 -17.55 -14.55 -26.31
C LYS A 941 -17.13 -15.36 -25.06
N ARG A 942 -17.20 -14.77 -23.85
CA ARG A 942 -16.75 -15.36 -22.57
C ARG A 942 -17.89 -15.92 -21.73
N CYS A 943 -19.01 -15.20 -21.73
CA CYS A 943 -20.17 -15.55 -20.94
C CYS A 943 -21.15 -16.33 -21.80
N VAL A 944 -21.53 -17.50 -21.32
CA VAL A 944 -22.59 -18.30 -21.92
C VAL A 944 -23.91 -17.56 -21.73
N VAL A 945 -24.68 -17.39 -22.79
CA VAL A 945 -26.05 -16.86 -22.68
C VAL A 945 -26.85 -17.88 -21.88
N THR A 946 -27.27 -17.51 -20.67
CA THR A 946 -28.12 -18.40 -19.85
C THR A 946 -29.59 -18.06 -20.04
N HIS A 947 -29.92 -16.80 -20.38
CA HIS A 947 -31.30 -16.35 -20.50
C HIS A 947 -31.48 -15.37 -21.67
N LYS A 948 -32.71 -15.36 -22.18
CA LYS A 948 -33.25 -14.36 -23.11
C LYS A 948 -34.38 -13.63 -22.44
N TYR A 949 -34.45 -12.32 -22.62
CA TYR A 949 -35.51 -11.52 -22.01
C TYR A 949 -36.03 -10.41 -22.92
N TRP A 950 -37.22 -9.92 -22.62
CA TRP A 950 -37.93 -8.87 -23.35
C TRP A 950 -38.36 -7.79 -22.38
N ARG A 951 -38.17 -6.51 -22.73
CA ARG A 951 -38.50 -5.36 -21.89
C ARG A 951 -39.89 -4.78 -22.15
N GLU A 952 -40.48 -5.08 -23.29
CA GLU A 952 -41.77 -4.56 -23.71
C GLU A 952 -42.61 -5.66 -24.35
N GLU A 953 -43.92 -5.60 -24.14
CA GLU A 953 -44.86 -6.46 -24.86
C GLU A 953 -44.79 -6.16 -26.36
N GLY A 954 -44.60 -7.21 -27.18
CA GLY A 954 -44.44 -7.09 -28.63
C GLY A 954 -43.00 -6.89 -29.14
N GLN A 955 -41.99 -6.81 -28.26
CA GLN A 955 -40.58 -6.79 -28.68
C GLN A 955 -40.24 -8.07 -29.46
N LYS A 956 -39.88 -7.93 -30.75
CA LYS A 956 -39.66 -9.07 -31.65
C LYS A 956 -38.36 -9.83 -31.38
N ARG A 957 -37.30 -9.16 -30.94
CA ARG A 957 -35.98 -9.77 -30.69
C ARG A 957 -35.65 -9.69 -29.19
N PRO A 958 -35.45 -10.82 -28.49
CA PRO A 958 -35.02 -10.79 -27.10
C PRO A 958 -33.63 -10.18 -26.97
N TYR A 959 -33.36 -9.64 -25.79
CA TYR A 959 -32.00 -9.42 -25.33
C TYR A 959 -31.44 -10.69 -24.72
N GLU A 960 -30.13 -10.86 -24.84
CA GLU A 960 -29.39 -11.98 -24.27
C GLU A 960 -28.65 -11.51 -23.02
N CYS A 961 -28.64 -12.35 -22.00
CA CYS A 961 -27.89 -12.12 -20.79
C CYS A 961 -27.36 -13.43 -20.19
N ALA A 962 -26.38 -13.27 -19.30
CA ALA A 962 -25.94 -14.32 -18.41
C ALA A 962 -26.34 -13.94 -16.97
N VAL A 963 -27.17 -14.76 -16.36
CA VAL A 963 -27.47 -14.74 -14.93
C VAL A 963 -26.39 -15.51 -14.19
N ALA A 964 -25.84 -14.93 -13.12
CA ALA A 964 -24.84 -15.57 -12.27
C ALA A 964 -25.42 -16.83 -11.59
N ASP A 965 -24.55 -17.81 -11.36
CA ASP A 965 -24.95 -19.06 -10.71
C ASP A 965 -25.47 -18.80 -9.28
N GLY A 966 -26.59 -19.45 -8.95
CA GLY A 966 -27.26 -19.28 -7.65
C GLY A 966 -28.05 -17.97 -7.49
N ALA A 967 -28.15 -17.13 -8.53
CA ALA A 967 -29.02 -15.95 -8.48
C ALA A 967 -30.50 -16.32 -8.65
N ASP A 968 -31.38 -15.57 -7.98
CA ASP A 968 -32.83 -15.63 -8.22
C ASP A 968 -33.11 -15.05 -9.61
N VAL A 969 -33.33 -15.94 -10.58
CA VAL A 969 -33.55 -15.58 -11.99
C VAL A 969 -34.73 -14.62 -12.13
N ASP A 970 -35.84 -14.87 -11.45
CA ASP A 970 -37.06 -14.07 -11.62
C ASP A 970 -36.89 -12.68 -11.03
N ARG A 971 -36.18 -12.56 -9.90
CA ARG A 971 -35.76 -11.26 -9.38
C ARG A 971 -34.79 -10.57 -10.34
N ALA A 972 -33.74 -11.27 -10.78
CA ALA A 972 -32.71 -10.73 -11.67
C ALA A 972 -33.29 -10.24 -13.01
N MET A 973 -34.31 -10.92 -13.54
CA MET A 973 -35.01 -10.53 -14.77
C MET A 973 -35.91 -9.31 -14.55
N ARG A 974 -36.66 -9.26 -13.45
CA ARG A 974 -37.43 -8.05 -13.07
C ARG A 974 -36.52 -6.84 -12.88
N ASP A 975 -35.36 -7.06 -12.28
CA ASP A 975 -34.33 -6.06 -12.01
C ASP A 975 -33.77 -5.44 -13.30
N VAL A 976 -33.53 -6.23 -14.36
CA VAL A 976 -33.17 -5.69 -15.70
C VAL A 976 -34.37 -5.13 -16.47
N GLY A 977 -35.55 -5.08 -15.84
CA GLY A 977 -36.79 -4.58 -16.42
C GLY A 977 -37.36 -5.51 -17.49
N ALA A 978 -37.19 -6.82 -17.35
CA ALA A 978 -37.82 -7.80 -18.21
C ALA A 978 -39.31 -7.95 -17.86
N VAL A 979 -40.16 -7.89 -18.89
CA VAL A 979 -41.60 -8.22 -18.81
C VAL A 979 -41.82 -9.72 -19.01
N ARG A 980 -40.90 -10.38 -19.73
CA ARG A 980 -40.84 -11.85 -19.85
C ARG A 980 -39.41 -12.30 -20.12
N TRP A 981 -39.10 -13.54 -19.76
CA TRP A 981 -37.81 -14.17 -20.01
C TRP A 981 -37.95 -15.68 -20.22
N GLU A 982 -36.96 -16.29 -20.84
CA GLU A 982 -36.83 -17.73 -21.00
C GLU A 982 -35.37 -18.14 -20.82
N ALA A 983 -35.14 -19.30 -20.20
CA ALA A 983 -33.82 -19.90 -20.12
C ALA A 983 -33.36 -20.38 -21.52
N VAL A 984 -32.10 -20.16 -21.84
CA VAL A 984 -31.47 -20.71 -23.04
C VAL A 984 -30.97 -22.11 -22.68
N ARG A 985 -31.62 -23.11 -23.26
CA ARG A 985 -31.24 -24.53 -23.10
C ARG A 985 -29.96 -24.88 -23.81
#